data_AF-A0A2A5WBG6-F1
#
_entry.id   AF-A0A2A5WBG6-F1
#
_cell.length_a   1.000
_cell.length_b   1.000
_cell.length_c   1.000
_cell.angle_alpha   90.00
_cell.angle_beta   90.00
_cell.angle_gamma   90.00
#
_symmetry.space_group_name_H-M   'P 1'
#
loop_
_entity.id
_entity.type
_entity.pdbx_description
1 polymer ?
#
loop_
_entity_poly.entity_id
_entity_poly.type
_entity_poly.pdbx_seq_one_letter_code
_entity_poly.pdbx_strand_id
1 'polypeptide(L)'
;MANIVAGAGNDNINLYGQTGSNTVDGGDGDDEISGGIGDDTLIGGAGNDFLYGDQGNNILYGGPGNDILKVVGSTGSNELYGGDGDDTLEGGTGNDRLEGGAGVDTLSGSDGDDTLVGGADGDVLKGGNGNDTYIVGAKYKIENESPDAGENDILKISSDYTKAHRDGIETIIYLNDAKPLPYWIDAMLMDEAAYFSTVLGQERKFYYGFPDLLPDYAASYSQNALGWQPFSSEQRALTKEMMTYFATLIDVEFKETTEFDKLNTFAFHNNLMKQSLGAGGYANGPDTGSNGNDVYIDVTDGIKLPKPAADSDDLALFLHETMHGFGLKHPGYGGLPLMTKPELTTGTFTLMDIIGPLDEVKVGILDIAALQYLYGVNKNTRAGDDVYTISEAATNFIWDGYGTDTIDASALSEEATIHLSPGHHDFVGTSANALITAAGQVTVNFSTEIENLIGSAFSDKLYGNELNNDITGGLGGDTIDGGSGIDQAVYTENFTDVSLVKSETVWNITSGADKDTLSNIERLKFNDKHIALDLDGNAGKTVKLLGLLLGKDQATNKTYVGAGIKLLDDGMTYEQLMQAALDVVLGANASSLSVVTMIWENLIGPPTPADNISQYSALIDNGTYTSAGLAIVAADHSLNTTAIDLVGLASTGVEFDLYI
;
A
#
# COMPACT_ATOMS: atom_id res chain seq x y z
N MET A 1 20.04 -41.26 -9.25
CA MET A 1 19.83 -40.33 -10.37
C MET A 1 18.87 -40.90 -11.38
N ALA A 2 17.60 -40.64 -11.10
CA ALA A 2 16.50 -40.69 -12.06
C ALA A 2 16.24 -39.26 -12.59
N ASN A 3 15.79 -39.17 -13.84
CA ASN A 3 15.22 -37.96 -14.42
C ASN A 3 13.84 -38.36 -14.97
N ILE A 4 12.76 -37.90 -14.34
CA ILE A 4 11.37 -38.30 -14.60
C ILE A 4 10.59 -37.07 -15.05
N VAL A 5 9.79 -37.22 -16.11
CA VAL A 5 8.84 -36.21 -16.60
C VAL A 5 7.52 -36.93 -16.86
N ALA A 6 6.48 -36.61 -16.10
CA ALA A 6 5.24 -37.39 -16.07
C ALA A 6 4.20 -36.87 -17.09
N GLY A 7 4.07 -35.55 -17.20
CA GLY A 7 3.48 -34.90 -18.37
C GLY A 7 2.14 -34.24 -18.07
N ALA A 8 1.02 -34.92 -18.33
CA ALA A 8 -0.30 -34.33 -18.13
C ALA A 8 -1.24 -35.31 -17.43
N GLY A 9 -2.07 -34.77 -16.54
CA GLY A 9 -2.96 -35.51 -15.65
C GLY A 9 -2.31 -35.81 -14.31
N ASN A 10 -3.13 -36.09 -13.30
CA ASN A 10 -2.69 -36.33 -11.93
C ASN A 10 -1.83 -37.60 -11.81
N ASP A 11 -0.55 -37.42 -11.50
CA ASP A 11 0.47 -38.44 -11.42
C ASP A 11 0.90 -38.74 -9.97
N ASN A 12 1.35 -39.99 -9.72
CA ASN A 12 1.88 -40.40 -8.41
C ASN A 12 3.26 -41.03 -8.59
N ILE A 13 4.28 -40.32 -8.12
CA ILE A 13 5.70 -40.63 -8.32
C ILE A 13 6.35 -40.82 -6.95
N ASN A 14 6.51 -42.06 -6.52
CA ASN A 14 7.05 -42.38 -5.20
C ASN A 14 8.48 -42.94 -5.28
N LEU A 15 9.48 -42.13 -4.88
CA LEU A 15 10.88 -42.55 -4.79
C LEU A 15 11.34 -42.80 -3.34
N TYR A 16 10.42 -42.85 -2.38
CA TYR A 16 10.72 -43.07 -0.97
C TYR A 16 11.62 -44.28 -0.71
N GLY A 17 12.71 -44.06 0.04
CA GLY A 17 13.71 -45.07 0.37
C GLY A 17 14.67 -45.47 -0.77
N GLN A 18 14.52 -44.88 -1.96
CA GLN A 18 15.53 -44.96 -3.02
C GLN A 18 16.66 -43.98 -2.74
N THR A 19 17.87 -44.28 -3.23
CA THR A 19 19.05 -43.44 -2.98
C THR A 19 19.52 -42.68 -4.22
N GLY A 20 20.08 -41.50 -3.98
CA GLY A 20 20.82 -40.65 -4.90
C GLY A 20 19.96 -39.61 -5.58
N SER A 21 20.52 -38.41 -5.79
CA SER A 21 19.87 -37.21 -6.36
C SER A 21 19.03 -37.46 -7.60
N ASN A 22 17.77 -37.05 -7.60
CA ASN A 22 16.77 -37.23 -8.64
C ASN A 22 16.23 -35.87 -9.12
N THR A 23 15.77 -35.84 -10.36
CA THR A 23 15.00 -34.72 -10.90
C THR A 23 13.65 -35.26 -11.36
N VAL A 24 12.57 -34.68 -10.84
CA VAL A 24 11.20 -35.10 -11.15
C VAL A 24 10.38 -33.88 -11.55
N ASP A 25 9.66 -33.98 -12.64
CA ASP A 25 8.74 -32.98 -13.19
C ASP A 25 7.36 -33.64 -13.36
N GLY A 26 6.38 -33.19 -12.57
CA GLY A 26 4.99 -33.68 -12.58
C GLY A 26 4.27 -33.25 -13.86
N GLY A 27 4.24 -31.95 -14.12
CA GLY A 27 3.69 -31.36 -15.33
C GLY A 27 2.32 -30.74 -15.09
N ASP A 28 1.34 -30.99 -15.95
CA ASP A 28 -0.03 -30.51 -15.71
C ASP A 28 -0.81 -31.53 -14.86
N GLY A 29 -1.56 -31.10 -13.85
CA GLY A 29 -2.41 -31.97 -13.02
C GLY A 29 -2.14 -31.76 -11.54
N ASP A 30 -2.95 -32.38 -10.67
CA ASP A 30 -2.64 -32.43 -9.24
C ASP A 30 -1.77 -33.67 -8.97
N ASP A 31 -0.48 -33.47 -8.76
CA ASP A 31 0.53 -34.53 -8.68
C ASP A 31 0.96 -34.83 -7.24
N GLU A 32 1.39 -36.07 -6.98
CA GLU A 32 1.99 -36.49 -5.71
C GLU A 32 3.39 -37.05 -5.95
N ILE A 33 4.42 -36.38 -5.46
CA ILE A 33 5.82 -36.67 -5.75
C ILE A 33 6.62 -36.85 -4.45
N SER A 34 7.44 -37.90 -4.36
CA SER A 34 8.41 -38.11 -3.28
C SER A 34 9.82 -38.33 -3.87
N GLY A 35 10.81 -37.59 -3.35
CA GLY A 35 12.21 -37.59 -3.80
C GLY A 35 13.05 -38.76 -3.27
N GLY A 36 12.78 -39.21 -2.04
CA GLY A 36 13.52 -40.30 -1.41
C GLY A 36 14.77 -39.86 -0.65
N ILE A 37 15.88 -40.56 -0.82
CA ILE A 37 17.15 -40.26 -0.14
C ILE A 37 18.11 -39.65 -1.15
N GLY A 38 18.58 -38.45 -0.94
CA GLY A 38 19.54 -37.76 -1.78
C GLY A 38 19.17 -36.30 -1.96
N ASP A 39 20.04 -35.53 -2.61
CA ASP A 39 19.74 -34.14 -2.93
C ASP A 39 18.84 -34.11 -4.17
N ASP A 40 17.52 -33.96 -4.01
CA ASP A 40 16.54 -34.09 -5.08
C ASP A 40 16.00 -32.73 -5.57
N THR A 41 15.55 -32.68 -6.82
CA THR A 41 14.83 -31.54 -7.40
C THR A 41 13.46 -31.99 -7.86
N LEU A 42 12.41 -31.47 -7.24
CA LEU A 42 11.02 -31.81 -7.53
C LEU A 42 10.31 -30.57 -8.09
N ILE A 43 9.60 -30.74 -9.20
CA ILE A 43 8.79 -29.72 -9.85
C ILE A 43 7.38 -30.30 -9.93
N GLY A 44 6.41 -29.66 -9.28
CA GLY A 44 4.99 -30.00 -9.35
C GLY A 44 4.46 -29.70 -10.74
N GLY A 45 4.45 -28.41 -11.10
CA GLY A 45 4.02 -27.94 -12.39
C GLY A 45 2.76 -27.11 -12.25
N ALA A 46 1.69 -27.42 -12.96
CA ALA A 46 0.43 -26.68 -12.87
C ALA A 46 -0.67 -27.56 -12.28
N GLY A 47 -1.30 -27.10 -11.20
CA GLY A 47 -2.29 -27.88 -10.45
C GLY A 47 -1.98 -27.78 -8.95
N ASN A 48 -2.73 -28.48 -8.11
CA ASN A 48 -2.49 -28.48 -6.67
C ASN A 48 -1.64 -29.69 -6.28
N ASP A 49 -0.34 -29.50 -6.16
CA ASP A 49 0.65 -30.56 -6.04
C ASP A 49 1.02 -30.88 -4.58
N PHE A 50 1.46 -32.11 -4.36
CA PHE A 50 1.99 -32.60 -3.08
C PHE A 50 3.42 -33.10 -3.27
N LEU A 51 4.39 -32.34 -2.79
CA LEU A 51 5.82 -32.63 -2.96
C LEU A 51 6.47 -32.99 -1.63
N TYR A 52 7.09 -34.18 -1.57
CA TYR A 52 7.86 -34.67 -0.43
C TYR A 52 9.34 -34.74 -0.78
N GLY A 53 10.14 -33.82 -0.23
CA GLY A 53 11.59 -33.80 -0.43
C GLY A 53 12.33 -34.94 0.27
N ASP A 54 11.76 -35.52 1.33
CA ASP A 54 12.38 -36.59 2.13
C ASP A 54 13.83 -36.22 2.57
N GLN A 55 14.80 -37.15 2.56
CA GLN A 55 16.14 -36.92 3.12
C GLN A 55 17.11 -36.31 2.11
N GLY A 56 17.80 -35.23 2.48
CA GLY A 56 18.84 -34.61 1.65
C GLY A 56 18.72 -33.09 1.63
N ASN A 57 19.52 -32.43 0.79
CA ASN A 57 19.35 -31.02 0.47
C ASN A 57 18.49 -30.92 -0.80
N ASN A 58 17.21 -30.62 -0.64
CA ASN A 58 16.24 -30.70 -1.72
C ASN A 58 15.88 -29.32 -2.26
N ILE A 59 15.44 -29.29 -3.52
CA ILE A 59 14.83 -28.13 -4.15
C ILE A 59 13.43 -28.52 -4.62
N LEU A 60 12.40 -27.86 -4.11
CA LEU A 60 11.00 -28.12 -4.44
C LEU A 60 10.40 -26.86 -5.07
N TYR A 61 9.73 -27.03 -6.21
CA TYR A 61 8.95 -26.00 -6.89
C TYR A 61 7.50 -26.48 -7.01
N GLY A 62 6.55 -25.80 -6.41
CA GLY A 62 5.12 -26.05 -6.58
C GLY A 62 4.68 -25.65 -7.99
N GLY A 63 4.63 -24.35 -8.24
CA GLY A 63 4.24 -23.77 -9.52
C GLY A 63 2.90 -23.03 -9.38
N PRO A 64 2.05 -22.98 -10.42
CA PRO A 64 0.72 -22.44 -10.28
C PRO A 64 -0.27 -23.44 -9.67
N GLY A 65 -0.94 -23.04 -8.60
CA GLY A 65 -1.92 -23.83 -7.85
C GLY A 65 -1.68 -23.70 -6.35
N ASN A 66 -2.53 -24.34 -5.56
CA ASN A 66 -2.37 -24.37 -4.10
C ASN A 66 -1.60 -25.63 -3.73
N ASP A 67 -0.31 -25.49 -3.50
CA ASP A 67 0.64 -26.59 -3.37
C ASP A 67 0.99 -26.90 -1.91
N ILE A 68 1.42 -28.14 -1.67
CA ILE A 68 1.91 -28.61 -0.37
C ILE A 68 3.32 -29.18 -0.54
N LEU A 69 4.31 -28.43 -0.07
CA LEU A 69 5.73 -28.77 -0.13
C LEU A 69 6.22 -29.13 1.27
N LYS A 70 6.71 -30.37 1.44
CA LYS A 70 7.15 -30.86 2.75
C LYS A 70 8.48 -31.59 2.66
N VAL A 71 9.38 -31.28 3.58
CA VAL A 71 10.60 -32.04 3.79
C VAL A 71 10.49 -32.80 5.11
N VAL A 72 10.56 -34.12 5.03
CA VAL A 72 10.31 -35.00 6.19
C VAL A 72 11.56 -35.82 6.50
N GLY A 73 12.00 -35.75 7.75
CA GLY A 73 13.13 -36.56 8.24
C GLY A 73 14.49 -36.15 7.67
N SER A 74 14.60 -34.95 7.09
CA SER A 74 15.87 -34.36 6.66
C SER A 74 16.44 -33.41 7.71
N THR A 75 17.76 -33.39 7.79
CA THR A 75 18.55 -32.33 8.45
C THR A 75 19.37 -31.55 7.41
N GLY A 76 19.09 -31.74 6.11
CA GLY A 76 19.73 -31.00 5.03
C GLY A 76 19.13 -29.60 4.91
N SER A 77 19.83 -28.72 4.21
CA SER A 77 19.34 -27.38 3.87
C SER A 77 18.55 -27.44 2.57
N ASN A 78 17.26 -27.11 2.63
CA ASN A 78 16.32 -27.24 1.53
C ASN A 78 15.88 -25.87 1.02
N GLU A 79 15.49 -25.83 -0.26
CA GLU A 79 14.90 -24.66 -0.91
C GLU A 79 13.49 -25.03 -1.38
N LEU A 80 12.47 -24.37 -0.85
CA LEU A 80 11.07 -24.59 -1.17
C LEU A 80 10.50 -23.31 -1.78
N TYR A 81 9.88 -23.45 -2.94
CA TYR A 81 9.23 -22.36 -3.68
C TYR A 81 7.79 -22.76 -3.97
N GLY A 82 6.82 -22.06 -3.37
CA GLY A 82 5.39 -22.28 -3.57
C GLY A 82 4.98 -21.92 -5.00
N GLY A 83 4.94 -20.63 -5.31
CA GLY A 83 4.66 -20.12 -6.64
C GLY A 83 3.44 -19.20 -6.65
N ASP A 84 2.47 -19.50 -7.52
CA ASP A 84 1.21 -18.74 -7.59
C ASP A 84 0.10 -19.57 -6.93
N GLY A 85 -0.48 -19.13 -5.83
CA GLY A 85 -1.58 -19.80 -5.14
C GLY A 85 -1.46 -19.70 -3.63
N ASP A 86 -2.38 -20.32 -2.90
CA ASP A 86 -2.29 -20.37 -1.43
C ASP A 86 -1.51 -21.64 -1.03
N ASP A 87 -0.22 -21.51 -0.77
CA ASP A 87 0.71 -22.64 -0.59
C ASP A 87 0.98 -22.99 0.87
N THR A 88 1.39 -24.24 1.12
CA THR A 88 1.87 -24.70 2.43
C THR A 88 3.27 -25.32 2.33
N LEU A 89 4.26 -24.69 2.97
CA LEU A 89 5.66 -25.07 2.95
C LEU A 89 6.16 -25.49 4.35
N GLU A 90 6.83 -26.65 4.44
CA GLU A 90 7.42 -27.19 5.67
C GLU A 90 8.88 -27.63 5.42
N GLY A 91 9.85 -26.88 5.97
CA GLY A 91 11.29 -26.98 5.69
C GLY A 91 12.01 -28.18 6.31
N GLY A 92 11.63 -28.57 7.53
CA GLY A 92 12.21 -29.71 8.23
C GLY A 92 13.15 -29.29 9.36
N THR A 93 14.23 -30.04 9.61
CA THR A 93 15.12 -29.79 10.77
C THR A 93 16.50 -29.24 10.39
N GLY A 94 16.62 -28.67 9.19
CA GLY A 94 17.85 -28.08 8.66
C GLY A 94 17.73 -26.57 8.52
N ASN A 95 18.78 -25.92 8.01
CA ASN A 95 18.71 -24.49 7.71
C ASN A 95 18.10 -24.31 6.32
N ASP A 96 16.83 -23.95 6.28
CA ASP A 96 15.99 -24.01 5.09
C ASP A 96 15.66 -22.61 4.55
N ARG A 97 15.36 -22.56 3.25
CA ARG A 97 14.81 -21.38 2.58
C ARG A 97 13.42 -21.70 2.07
N LEU A 98 12.43 -20.96 2.53
CA LEU A 98 11.04 -21.07 2.10
C LEU A 98 10.61 -19.76 1.45
N GLU A 99 10.03 -19.83 0.27
CA GLU A 99 9.47 -18.69 -0.46
C GLU A 99 8.05 -19.05 -0.90
N GLY A 100 7.06 -18.37 -0.32
CA GLY A 100 5.64 -18.60 -0.59
C GLY A 100 5.30 -18.20 -2.03
N GLY A 101 5.38 -16.90 -2.31
CA GLY A 101 5.19 -16.36 -3.65
C GLY A 101 4.02 -15.41 -3.71
N ALA A 102 3.06 -15.65 -4.59
CA ALA A 102 1.85 -14.87 -4.72
C ALA A 102 0.65 -15.66 -4.21
N GLY A 103 -0.17 -15.06 -3.35
CA GLY A 103 -1.27 -15.76 -2.67
C GLY A 103 -1.07 -15.77 -1.16
N VAL A 104 -1.97 -16.40 -0.42
CA VAL A 104 -1.93 -16.43 1.05
C VAL A 104 -1.24 -17.71 1.51
N ASP A 105 0.03 -17.60 1.85
CA ASP A 105 0.87 -18.78 2.10
C ASP A 105 1.03 -19.10 3.59
N THR A 106 1.35 -20.36 3.88
CA THR A 106 1.75 -20.83 5.22
C THR A 106 3.14 -21.45 5.17
N LEU A 107 4.11 -20.82 5.84
CA LEU A 107 5.51 -21.24 5.86
C LEU A 107 5.93 -21.66 7.27
N SER A 108 6.52 -22.85 7.40
CA SER A 108 7.08 -23.38 8.64
C SER A 108 8.51 -23.87 8.43
N GLY A 109 9.49 -23.19 9.04
CA GLY A 109 10.90 -23.62 9.05
C GLY A 109 11.11 -24.90 9.86
N SER A 110 10.70 -24.85 11.12
CA SER A 110 10.76 -25.88 12.18
C SER A 110 12.02 -25.83 13.05
N ASP A 111 13.05 -26.65 12.81
CA ASP A 111 14.31 -26.54 13.56
C ASP A 111 15.40 -26.10 12.57
N GLY A 112 16.23 -25.13 12.91
CA GLY A 112 17.30 -24.65 12.04
C GLY A 112 17.36 -23.14 12.00
N ASP A 113 18.41 -22.59 11.39
CA ASP A 113 18.42 -21.15 11.09
C ASP A 113 17.77 -20.95 9.71
N ASP A 114 16.49 -20.59 9.68
CA ASP A 114 15.67 -20.58 8.48
C ASP A 114 15.51 -19.19 7.86
N THR A 115 15.21 -19.15 6.57
CA THR A 115 14.81 -17.92 5.86
C THR A 115 13.44 -18.10 5.24
N LEU A 116 12.46 -17.35 5.75
CA LEU A 116 11.07 -17.39 5.30
C LEU A 116 10.74 -16.10 4.55
N VAL A 117 10.34 -16.22 3.29
CA VAL A 117 9.91 -15.12 2.43
C VAL A 117 8.43 -15.32 2.14
N GLY A 118 7.58 -14.53 2.79
CA GLY A 118 6.12 -14.62 2.58
C GLY A 118 5.74 -14.08 1.21
N GLY A 119 5.87 -12.76 1.05
CA GLY A 119 5.35 -12.07 -0.13
C GLY A 119 4.70 -10.76 0.28
N ALA A 120 3.83 -10.23 -0.57
CA ALA A 120 3.05 -9.02 -0.30
C ALA A 120 1.66 -9.32 0.31
N ASP A 121 1.25 -10.58 0.23
CA ASP A 121 -0.07 -11.06 0.58
C ASP A 121 -0.14 -11.52 2.04
N GLY A 122 -1.28 -12.07 2.45
CA GLY A 122 -1.59 -12.34 3.85
C GLY A 122 -0.89 -13.56 4.43
N ASP A 123 0.43 -13.64 4.40
CA ASP A 123 1.15 -14.87 4.71
C ASP A 123 1.26 -15.15 6.21
N VAL A 124 1.30 -16.43 6.58
CA VAL A 124 1.53 -16.91 7.95
C VAL A 124 2.91 -17.59 7.99
N LEU A 125 3.81 -17.04 8.81
CA LEU A 125 5.19 -17.50 8.92
C LEU A 125 5.46 -18.02 10.33
N LYS A 126 6.23 -19.10 10.41
CA LYS A 126 6.74 -19.66 11.66
C LYS A 126 8.16 -20.17 11.44
N GLY A 127 9.15 -19.55 12.06
CA GLY A 127 10.53 -19.99 11.97
C GLY A 127 10.74 -21.24 12.81
N GLY A 128 10.43 -21.17 14.10
CA GLY A 128 10.53 -22.31 15.01
C GLY A 128 11.75 -22.18 15.93
N ASN A 129 12.58 -23.22 16.03
CA ASN A 129 13.78 -23.17 16.86
C ASN A 129 14.98 -22.79 16.01
N GLY A 130 15.75 -21.77 16.40
CA GLY A 130 16.97 -21.36 15.72
C GLY A 130 17.04 -19.85 15.57
N ASN A 131 17.91 -19.34 14.69
CA ASN A 131 17.95 -17.91 14.39
C ASN A 131 17.36 -17.69 13.00
N ASP A 132 16.13 -17.23 12.97
CA ASP A 132 15.33 -17.16 11.75
C ASP A 132 15.33 -15.77 11.14
N THR A 133 15.15 -15.72 9.82
CA THR A 133 15.00 -14.49 9.06
C THR A 133 13.69 -14.48 8.32
N TYR A 134 12.81 -13.57 8.71
CA TYR A 134 11.52 -13.30 8.06
C TYR A 134 11.70 -12.16 7.07
N ILE A 135 11.23 -12.33 5.84
CA ILE A 135 11.17 -11.29 4.81
C ILE A 135 9.71 -11.11 4.40
N VAL A 136 9.13 -9.96 4.73
CA VAL A 136 7.69 -9.72 4.62
C VAL A 136 7.38 -8.40 3.90
N GLY A 137 6.26 -8.40 3.19
CA GLY A 137 5.65 -7.23 2.59
C GLY A 137 4.69 -6.51 3.54
N ALA A 138 3.55 -6.05 3.00
CA ALA A 138 2.61 -5.18 3.71
C ALA A 138 1.70 -5.92 4.70
N LYS A 139 1.46 -7.22 4.46
CA LYS A 139 0.58 -8.07 5.25
C LYS A 139 1.37 -9.32 5.61
N TYR A 140 1.25 -9.76 6.85
CA TYR A 140 1.84 -11.01 7.33
C TYR A 140 1.38 -11.27 8.77
N LYS A 141 1.52 -12.52 9.20
CA LYS A 141 1.42 -12.95 10.59
C LYS A 141 2.64 -13.81 10.91
N ILE A 142 3.27 -13.57 12.06
CA ILE A 142 4.27 -14.49 12.62
C ILE A 142 3.60 -15.24 13.77
N GLU A 143 3.69 -16.57 13.77
CA GLU A 143 3.07 -17.44 14.76
C GLU A 143 4.07 -18.23 15.59
N ASN A 144 3.89 -18.23 16.91
CA ASN A 144 4.57 -19.13 17.85
C ASN A 144 6.10 -18.99 17.90
N GLU A 145 6.63 -17.77 17.78
CA GLU A 145 8.01 -17.49 18.18
C GLU A 145 8.05 -17.37 19.71
N SER A 146 8.56 -18.40 20.39
CA SER A 146 8.81 -18.26 21.82
C SER A 146 9.99 -17.31 21.99
N PRO A 147 9.93 -16.32 22.90
CA PRO A 147 11.11 -15.55 23.25
C PRO A 147 12.12 -16.46 23.95
N ASP A 148 12.94 -17.14 23.17
CA ASP A 148 13.89 -18.13 23.65
C ASP A 148 15.25 -17.48 23.91
N ALA A 149 15.76 -17.72 25.12
CA ALA A 149 16.93 -17.02 25.61
C ALA A 149 18.20 -17.47 24.86
N GLY A 150 18.60 -16.71 23.85
CA GLY A 150 19.86 -16.88 23.14
C GLY A 150 19.74 -16.97 21.61
N GLU A 151 18.53 -16.99 21.09
CA GLU A 151 18.23 -16.86 19.66
C GLU A 151 18.21 -15.38 19.25
N ASN A 152 18.35 -15.13 17.96
CA ASN A 152 18.43 -13.80 17.38
C ASN A 152 17.70 -13.79 16.04
N ASP A 153 16.39 -13.64 16.13
CA ASP A 153 15.48 -13.59 15.01
C ASP A 153 15.47 -12.19 14.37
N ILE A 154 15.34 -12.20 13.05
CA ILE A 154 15.43 -11.00 12.22
C ILE A 154 14.17 -10.86 11.38
N LEU A 155 13.42 -9.79 11.63
CA LEU A 155 12.33 -9.36 10.77
C LEU A 155 12.82 -8.31 9.76
N LYS A 156 12.66 -8.59 8.47
CA LYS A 156 12.95 -7.68 7.36
C LYS A 156 11.66 -7.26 6.67
N ILE A 157 11.36 -5.97 6.68
CA ILE A 157 10.12 -5.41 6.14
C ILE A 157 10.45 -4.63 4.86
N SER A 158 9.79 -4.94 3.75
CA SER A 158 10.01 -4.26 2.46
C SER A 158 8.91 -3.27 2.06
N SER A 159 7.88 -3.10 2.89
CA SER A 159 6.76 -2.19 2.64
C SER A 159 6.73 -1.05 3.65
N ASP A 160 6.42 0.15 3.17
CA ASP A 160 6.23 1.34 4.00
C ASP A 160 5.13 1.11 5.04
N TYR A 161 5.35 1.70 6.21
CA TYR A 161 4.39 1.82 7.31
C TYR A 161 3.76 0.51 7.77
N THR A 162 4.41 -0.62 7.53
CA THR A 162 3.91 -1.91 7.97
C THR A 162 4.13 -2.08 9.48
N LYS A 163 3.13 -2.57 10.20
CA LYS A 163 3.27 -2.91 11.62
C LYS A 163 4.35 -3.99 11.76
N ALA A 164 5.38 -3.71 12.55
CA ALA A 164 6.40 -4.69 12.89
C ALA A 164 5.94 -5.59 14.04
N HIS A 165 6.03 -6.90 13.86
CA HIS A 165 5.92 -7.89 14.92
C HIS A 165 7.16 -7.81 15.83
N ARG A 166 6.97 -7.78 17.15
CA ARG A 166 8.05 -7.57 18.12
C ARG A 166 8.17 -8.71 19.12
N ASP A 167 7.09 -9.42 19.41
CA ASP A 167 7.16 -10.61 20.26
C ASP A 167 8.06 -11.67 19.58
N GLY A 168 9.03 -12.22 20.33
CA GLY A 168 10.00 -13.17 19.77
C GLY A 168 10.95 -12.63 18.68
N ILE A 169 11.02 -11.31 18.41
CA ILE A 169 11.92 -10.74 17.38
C ILE A 169 12.95 -9.80 18.00
N GLU A 170 14.24 -10.14 17.90
CA GLU A 170 15.33 -9.32 18.44
C GLU A 170 15.70 -8.14 17.54
N THR A 171 15.64 -8.34 16.21
CA THR A 171 16.13 -7.36 15.23
C THR A 171 15.09 -7.07 14.14
N ILE A 172 14.79 -5.79 13.93
CA ILE A 172 13.93 -5.33 12.83
C ILE A 172 14.75 -4.49 11.85
N ILE A 173 14.66 -4.81 10.56
CA ILE A 173 15.35 -4.12 9.47
C ILE A 173 14.31 -3.70 8.43
N TYR A 174 14.33 -2.43 8.04
CA TYR A 174 13.53 -1.93 6.92
C TYR A 174 14.37 -1.95 5.65
N LEU A 175 13.87 -2.61 4.60
CA LEU A 175 14.55 -2.77 3.31
C LEU A 175 14.13 -1.67 2.34
N ASN A 176 14.97 -1.35 1.35
CA ASN A 176 14.65 -0.43 0.25
C ASN A 176 14.08 0.93 0.71
N ASP A 177 14.65 1.47 1.79
CA ASP A 177 14.22 2.73 2.42
C ASP A 177 12.78 2.73 2.97
N ALA A 178 12.20 1.54 3.18
CA ALA A 178 10.88 1.40 3.78
C ALA A 178 10.81 2.13 5.13
N LYS A 179 9.71 2.85 5.34
CA LYS A 179 9.50 3.68 6.53
C LYS A 179 8.81 2.88 7.63
N PRO A 180 9.24 3.01 8.90
CA PRO A 180 8.51 2.42 10.03
C PRO A 180 7.14 3.07 10.19
N LEU A 181 6.17 2.30 10.68
CA LEU A 181 4.87 2.84 11.09
C LEU A 181 5.06 3.95 12.14
N PRO A 182 4.36 5.10 12.03
CA PRO A 182 4.55 6.19 12.96
C PRO A 182 4.16 5.81 14.39
N TYR A 183 4.91 6.32 15.38
CA TYR A 183 4.80 5.87 16.78
C TYR A 183 3.39 6.00 17.36
N TRP A 184 2.62 7.00 16.95
CA TRP A 184 1.28 7.28 17.47
C TRP A 184 0.23 6.28 16.99
N ILE A 185 0.52 5.54 15.92
CA ILE A 185 -0.27 4.40 15.46
C ILE A 185 0.38 3.10 15.93
N ASP A 186 1.70 2.92 15.77
CA ASP A 186 2.43 1.70 16.17
C ASP A 186 2.18 1.30 17.63
N ALA A 187 2.16 2.29 18.53
CA ALA A 187 1.89 2.06 19.95
C ALA A 187 0.48 1.48 20.19
N MET A 188 -0.48 1.85 19.35
CA MET A 188 -1.90 1.53 19.49
C MET A 188 -2.28 0.17 18.92
N LEU A 189 -1.39 -0.50 18.19
CA LEU A 189 -1.70 -1.72 17.45
C LEU A 189 -1.06 -2.97 18.05
N MET A 190 -1.81 -4.08 18.03
CA MET A 190 -1.29 -5.43 18.28
C MET A 190 -0.23 -5.81 17.23
N ASP A 191 0.62 -6.78 17.54
CA ASP A 191 1.73 -7.16 16.66
C ASP A 191 1.23 -7.85 15.37
N GLU A 192 0.06 -8.47 15.43
CA GLU A 192 -0.64 -9.11 14.32
C GLU A 192 -1.41 -8.11 13.44
N ALA A 193 -1.34 -6.81 13.70
CA ALA A 193 -2.16 -5.82 13.01
C ALA A 193 -1.92 -5.74 11.49
N ALA A 194 -0.73 -6.13 11.01
CA ALA A 194 -0.46 -6.26 9.57
C ALA A 194 -1.37 -7.32 8.91
N TYR A 195 -1.83 -8.32 9.68
CA TYR A 195 -2.70 -9.39 9.21
C TYR A 195 -4.19 -9.04 9.29
N PHE A 196 -4.65 -8.14 10.16
CA PHE A 196 -6.10 -7.97 10.42
C PHE A 196 -6.95 -7.65 9.18
N SER A 197 -6.39 -6.94 8.20
CA SER A 197 -7.09 -6.65 6.94
C SER A 197 -7.37 -7.91 6.10
N THR A 198 -6.57 -8.97 6.25
CA THR A 198 -6.79 -10.27 5.57
C THR A 198 -7.97 -11.00 6.18
N VAL A 199 -8.14 -10.92 7.50
CA VAL A 199 -9.22 -11.58 8.25
C VAL A 199 -10.59 -11.07 7.80
N LEU A 200 -10.72 -9.77 7.52
CA LEU A 200 -11.96 -9.15 7.04
C LEU A 200 -12.48 -9.68 5.69
N GLY A 201 -11.60 -10.29 4.90
CA GLY A 201 -11.89 -10.77 3.54
C GLY A 201 -12.32 -9.65 2.59
N GLN A 202 -12.69 -10.05 1.36
CA GLN A 202 -13.09 -9.11 0.30
C GLN A 202 -14.35 -8.31 0.63
N GLU A 203 -15.24 -8.83 1.49
CA GLU A 203 -16.49 -8.16 1.85
C GLU A 203 -16.30 -6.97 2.80
N ARG A 204 -15.12 -6.84 3.45
CA ARG A 204 -14.81 -5.80 4.46
C ARG A 204 -15.96 -5.57 5.45
N LYS A 205 -16.44 -6.67 6.04
CA LYS A 205 -17.64 -6.67 6.87
C LYS A 205 -17.36 -7.26 8.24
N PHE A 206 -17.71 -6.50 9.28
CA PHE A 206 -17.87 -7.02 10.63
C PHE A 206 -19.31 -7.46 10.85
N TYR A 207 -19.46 -8.65 11.40
CA TYR A 207 -20.71 -9.12 11.93
C TYR A 207 -20.77 -8.79 13.43
N TYR A 208 -21.96 -8.63 13.98
CA TYR A 208 -22.10 -8.49 15.42
C TYR A 208 -23.43 -9.05 15.90
N GLY A 209 -23.51 -9.41 17.17
CA GLY A 209 -24.80 -9.75 17.75
C GLY A 209 -24.76 -10.02 19.24
N PHE A 210 -25.86 -10.56 19.73
CA PHE A 210 -26.16 -10.64 21.16
C PHE A 210 -26.63 -12.04 21.50
N PRO A 211 -25.72 -12.95 21.89
CA PRO A 211 -26.11 -14.31 22.23
C PRO A 211 -27.07 -14.32 23.42
N ASP A 212 -28.20 -15.03 23.29
CA ASP A 212 -29.14 -15.26 24.39
C ASP A 212 -28.70 -16.44 25.30
N LEU A 213 -27.80 -17.27 24.79
CA LEU A 213 -27.14 -18.38 25.46
C LEU A 213 -25.63 -18.31 25.21
N LEU A 214 -24.85 -18.94 26.08
CA LEU A 214 -23.42 -19.05 25.87
C LEU A 214 -23.14 -19.75 24.53
N PRO A 215 -22.32 -19.17 23.62
CA PRO A 215 -21.98 -19.81 22.36
C PRO A 215 -21.27 -21.16 22.54
N ASP A 216 -21.51 -22.09 21.62
CA ASP A 216 -21.01 -23.47 21.73
C ASP A 216 -19.46 -23.53 21.65
N TYR A 217 -18.81 -22.67 20.86
CA TYR A 217 -17.34 -22.55 20.82
C TYR A 217 -16.73 -22.15 22.16
N ALA A 218 -17.49 -21.44 22.98
CA ALA A 218 -17.08 -20.96 24.28
C ALA A 218 -17.28 -22.02 25.39
N ALA A 219 -17.92 -23.16 25.08
CA ALA A 219 -18.30 -24.20 26.04
C ALA A 219 -17.15 -25.09 26.56
N SER A 220 -15.98 -25.08 25.89
CA SER A 220 -14.77 -25.79 26.32
C SER A 220 -14.05 -25.08 27.48
N TYR A 221 -14.26 -23.77 27.63
CA TYR A 221 -13.96 -23.04 28.86
C TYR A 221 -15.03 -23.43 29.89
N SER A 222 -14.65 -23.86 31.09
CA SER A 222 -15.61 -24.27 32.13
C SER A 222 -16.40 -23.06 32.69
N GLN A 223 -17.33 -22.52 31.90
CA GLN A 223 -18.01 -21.25 32.12
C GLN A 223 -19.20 -21.30 33.07
N ASN A 224 -19.67 -22.49 33.46
CA ASN A 224 -20.63 -22.60 34.58
C ASN A 224 -20.06 -22.04 35.91
N ALA A 225 -18.76 -21.73 35.96
CA ALA A 225 -18.10 -21.06 37.08
C ALA A 225 -17.86 -19.54 36.87
N LEU A 226 -18.13 -18.95 35.70
CA LEU A 226 -17.61 -17.63 35.29
C LEU A 226 -18.65 -16.49 35.14
N GLY A 227 -19.93 -16.67 35.46
CA GLY A 227 -20.84 -15.51 35.59
C GLY A 227 -21.33 -14.85 34.29
N TRP A 228 -21.28 -15.54 33.15
CA TRP A 228 -21.80 -15.04 31.86
C TRP A 228 -23.30 -14.64 31.92
N GLN A 229 -23.67 -13.54 31.26
CA GLN A 229 -25.07 -13.10 31.09
C GLN A 229 -25.33 -12.45 29.72
N PRO A 230 -26.53 -12.61 29.14
CA PRO A 230 -26.89 -11.93 27.90
C PRO A 230 -27.02 -10.42 28.12
N PHE A 231 -26.80 -9.65 27.04
CA PHE A 231 -27.06 -8.20 27.04
C PHE A 231 -28.56 -7.88 27.17
N SER A 232 -28.87 -6.86 27.98
CA SER A 232 -30.21 -6.30 28.10
C SER A 232 -30.63 -5.56 26.82
N SER A 233 -31.94 -5.32 26.65
CA SER A 233 -32.45 -4.57 25.49
C SER A 233 -31.80 -3.18 25.33
N GLU A 234 -31.50 -2.50 26.44
CA GLU A 234 -30.82 -1.21 26.45
C GLU A 234 -29.36 -1.32 25.98
N GLN A 235 -28.63 -2.34 26.43
CA GLN A 235 -27.26 -2.59 25.97
C GLN A 235 -27.21 -2.93 24.48
N ARG A 236 -28.15 -3.75 24.00
CA ARG A 236 -28.28 -4.05 22.56
C ARG A 236 -28.54 -2.80 21.74
N ALA A 237 -29.44 -1.92 22.20
CA ALA A 237 -29.74 -0.66 21.51
C ALA A 237 -28.51 0.26 21.44
N LEU A 238 -27.82 0.46 22.56
CA LEU A 238 -26.60 1.27 22.60
C LEU A 238 -25.50 0.67 21.70
N THR A 239 -25.32 -0.64 21.71
CA THR A 239 -24.32 -1.31 20.85
C THR A 239 -24.60 -1.03 19.38
N LYS A 240 -25.86 -1.04 18.95
CA LYS A 240 -26.23 -0.70 17.55
C LYS A 240 -25.91 0.74 17.20
N GLU A 241 -26.15 1.68 18.11
CA GLU A 241 -25.77 3.08 17.94
C GLU A 241 -24.25 3.23 17.84
N MET A 242 -23.50 2.51 18.68
CA MET A 242 -22.05 2.48 18.67
C MET A 242 -21.48 1.89 17.36
N MET A 243 -22.00 0.76 16.88
CA MET A 243 -21.61 0.19 15.58
C MET A 243 -21.90 1.18 14.44
N THR A 244 -23.03 1.88 14.50
CA THR A 244 -23.37 2.93 13.51
C THR A 244 -22.38 4.08 13.56
N TYR A 245 -21.94 4.48 14.76
CA TYR A 245 -20.93 5.51 14.93
C TYR A 245 -19.57 5.07 14.37
N PHE A 246 -19.09 3.85 14.67
CA PHE A 246 -17.86 3.33 14.07
C PHE A 246 -17.95 3.24 12.55
N ALA A 247 -19.12 2.88 11.99
CA ALA A 247 -19.35 2.91 10.55
C ALA A 247 -19.16 4.29 9.92
N THR A 248 -19.28 5.39 10.69
CA THR A 248 -18.96 6.75 10.18
C THR A 248 -17.47 7.07 10.24
N LEU A 249 -16.65 6.27 10.90
CA LEU A 249 -15.22 6.53 11.06
C LEU A 249 -14.39 5.71 10.08
N ILE A 250 -14.79 4.45 9.85
CA ILE A 250 -13.99 3.46 9.13
C ILE A 250 -14.73 2.83 7.94
N ASP A 251 -13.97 2.37 6.94
CA ASP A 251 -14.48 1.75 5.71
C ASP A 251 -14.77 0.26 5.88
N VAL A 252 -15.76 -0.02 6.74
CA VAL A 252 -16.30 -1.37 6.99
C VAL A 252 -17.82 -1.33 7.14
N GLU A 253 -18.48 -2.40 6.66
CA GLU A 253 -19.91 -2.61 6.88
C GLU A 253 -20.12 -3.36 8.20
N PHE A 254 -21.08 -2.91 9.01
CA PHE A 254 -21.52 -3.63 10.21
C PHE A 254 -22.87 -4.30 9.98
N LYS A 255 -22.94 -5.61 10.24
CA LYS A 255 -24.16 -6.40 10.02
C LYS A 255 -24.53 -7.24 11.24
N GLU A 256 -25.75 -7.04 11.74
CA GLU A 256 -26.26 -7.87 12.83
C GLU A 256 -26.43 -9.34 12.38
N THR A 257 -26.02 -10.30 13.22
CA THR A 257 -26.09 -11.73 12.96
C THR A 257 -26.51 -12.52 14.21
N THR A 258 -26.91 -13.77 14.00
CA THR A 258 -27.09 -14.78 15.06
C THR A 258 -26.11 -15.95 14.92
N GLU A 259 -25.21 -15.90 13.93
CA GLU A 259 -24.17 -16.91 13.67
C GLU A 259 -22.85 -16.40 14.29
N PHE A 260 -22.58 -16.78 15.54
CA PHE A 260 -21.45 -16.24 16.31
C PHE A 260 -20.10 -16.91 16.00
N ASP A 261 -20.08 -18.12 15.46
CA ASP A 261 -18.84 -18.81 15.03
C ASP A 261 -18.23 -18.24 13.75
N LYS A 262 -18.91 -17.30 13.09
CA LYS A 262 -18.47 -16.74 11.83
C LYS A 262 -17.27 -15.81 12.06
N LEU A 263 -16.25 -15.88 11.20
CA LEU A 263 -15.12 -14.95 11.22
C LEU A 263 -15.58 -13.48 11.21
N ASN A 264 -14.84 -12.63 11.90
CA ASN A 264 -15.11 -11.20 12.08
C ASN A 264 -16.46 -10.91 12.77
N THR A 265 -16.88 -11.77 13.70
CA THR A 265 -18.13 -11.58 14.45
C THR A 265 -17.87 -11.14 15.87
N PHE A 266 -18.37 -9.97 16.23
CA PHE A 266 -18.41 -9.54 17.62
C PHE A 266 -19.60 -10.19 18.35
N ALA A 267 -19.36 -11.07 19.31
CA ALA A 267 -20.37 -11.41 20.32
C ALA A 267 -20.26 -10.47 21.53
N PHE A 268 -21.39 -9.85 21.89
CA PHE A 268 -21.48 -8.95 23.04
C PHE A 268 -22.25 -9.58 24.20
N HIS A 269 -21.62 -9.64 25.38
CA HIS A 269 -22.21 -10.23 26.57
C HIS A 269 -21.61 -9.69 27.88
N ASN A 270 -22.34 -9.90 28.97
CA ASN A 270 -21.99 -9.47 30.31
C ASN A 270 -21.21 -10.57 31.05
N ASN A 271 -20.37 -10.15 31.99
CA ASN A 271 -19.62 -11.01 32.90
C ASN A 271 -19.89 -10.60 34.37
N LEU A 272 -20.39 -11.53 35.20
CA LEU A 272 -20.67 -11.30 36.62
C LEU A 272 -19.50 -11.60 37.54
N MET A 273 -18.38 -12.08 37.02
CA MET A 273 -17.19 -12.26 37.82
C MET A 273 -16.25 -11.09 37.64
N LYS A 274 -15.95 -10.44 38.76
CA LYS A 274 -14.90 -9.45 38.83
C LYS A 274 -13.57 -10.10 38.44
N GLN A 275 -13.00 -9.69 37.30
CA GLN A 275 -11.64 -10.04 36.94
C GLN A 275 -10.69 -9.66 38.10
N SER A 276 -9.70 -10.51 38.40
CA SER A 276 -8.81 -10.34 39.57
C SER A 276 -8.03 -9.02 39.59
N LEU A 277 -8.01 -8.29 38.48
CA LEU A 277 -7.32 -7.02 38.28
C LEU A 277 -8.22 -5.77 38.40
N GLY A 278 -9.53 -5.92 38.65
CA GLY A 278 -10.44 -4.77 38.78
C GLY A 278 -10.78 -4.07 37.46
N ALA A 279 -10.59 -4.74 36.32
CA ALA A 279 -11.02 -4.28 35.00
C ALA A 279 -12.55 -4.17 34.93
N GLY A 280 -13.06 -3.23 34.11
CA GLY A 280 -14.49 -3.05 33.85
C GLY A 280 -15.03 -3.91 32.69
N GLY A 281 -14.14 -4.55 31.93
CA GLY A 281 -14.45 -5.43 30.82
C GLY A 281 -13.16 -6.06 30.26
N TYR A 282 -13.32 -6.79 29.16
CA TYR A 282 -12.23 -7.26 28.31
C TYR A 282 -12.77 -7.60 26.91
N ALA A 283 -11.92 -7.61 25.89
CA ALA A 283 -12.26 -8.14 24.57
C ALA A 283 -11.11 -8.94 23.96
N ASN A 284 -11.45 -9.81 23.02
CA ASN A 284 -10.46 -10.50 22.18
C ASN A 284 -10.20 -9.65 20.94
N GLY A 285 -8.93 -9.52 20.54
CA GLY A 285 -8.59 -8.91 19.25
C GLY A 285 -9.13 -9.69 18.05
N PRO A 286 -9.01 -9.14 16.84
CA PRO A 286 -9.26 -9.87 15.61
C PRO A 286 -8.38 -11.12 15.54
N ASP A 287 -9.00 -12.28 15.35
CA ASP A 287 -8.33 -13.57 15.16
C ASP A 287 -9.18 -14.46 14.26
N THR A 288 -8.54 -15.48 13.70
CA THR A 288 -9.17 -16.56 12.94
C THR A 288 -9.93 -17.57 13.82
N GLY A 289 -9.71 -17.53 15.15
CA GLY A 289 -10.47 -18.32 16.11
C GLY A 289 -11.94 -17.90 16.25
N SER A 290 -12.79 -18.84 16.69
CA SER A 290 -14.25 -18.64 16.80
C SER A 290 -14.70 -17.59 17.82
N ASN A 291 -13.80 -17.11 18.69
CA ASN A 291 -14.04 -16.06 19.68
C ASN A 291 -13.33 -14.74 19.36
N GLY A 292 -12.77 -14.60 18.15
CA GLY A 292 -12.16 -13.36 17.68
C GLY A 292 -13.16 -12.21 17.77
N ASN A 293 -12.70 -11.02 18.17
CA ASN A 293 -13.51 -9.80 18.33
C ASN A 293 -14.54 -9.81 19.48
N ASP A 294 -14.74 -10.90 20.23
CA ASP A 294 -15.74 -10.96 21.31
C ASP A 294 -15.50 -9.91 22.41
N VAL A 295 -16.58 -9.31 22.93
CA VAL A 295 -16.53 -8.23 23.93
C VAL A 295 -17.31 -8.61 25.19
N TYR A 296 -16.65 -8.53 26.34
CA TYR A 296 -17.15 -8.88 27.66
C TYR A 296 -17.18 -7.65 28.56
N ILE A 297 -18.35 -7.33 29.12
CA ILE A 297 -18.51 -6.19 30.05
C ILE A 297 -18.80 -6.71 31.45
N ASP A 298 -18.01 -6.30 32.44
CA ASP A 298 -18.18 -6.73 33.83
C ASP A 298 -19.36 -5.97 34.46
N VAL A 299 -20.34 -6.69 35.03
CA VAL A 299 -21.57 -6.10 35.61
C VAL A 299 -21.66 -6.31 37.13
N THR A 300 -20.52 -6.22 37.83
CA THR A 300 -20.44 -6.35 39.30
C THR A 300 -20.78 -5.05 40.04
N ASP A 301 -21.17 -5.14 41.32
CA ASP A 301 -21.67 -4.05 42.16
C ASP A 301 -20.88 -2.72 41.98
N GLY A 302 -21.43 -1.79 41.19
CA GLY A 302 -20.89 -0.44 41.00
C GLY A 302 -20.73 0.02 39.56
N ILE A 303 -20.55 -0.89 38.59
CA ILE A 303 -20.57 -0.55 37.15
C ILE A 303 -22.04 -0.43 36.76
N LYS A 304 -22.49 0.80 36.51
CA LYS A 304 -23.83 1.03 36.00
C LYS A 304 -23.75 0.82 34.51
N LEU A 305 -24.82 0.25 33.94
CA LEU A 305 -24.95 0.12 32.50
C LEU A 305 -24.61 1.45 31.82
N PRO A 306 -23.90 1.47 30.68
CA PRO A 306 -23.82 2.68 29.90
C PRO A 306 -25.25 3.07 29.51
N LYS A 307 -25.78 4.06 30.22
CA LYS A 307 -27.03 4.74 29.88
C LYS A 307 -26.63 5.96 29.08
N PRO A 308 -27.27 6.23 27.92
CA PRO A 308 -26.97 7.38 27.07
C PRO A 308 -27.09 8.78 27.73
N ALA A 309 -27.29 8.88 29.05
CA ALA A 309 -27.56 10.16 29.71
C ALA A 309 -27.15 10.26 31.20
N ALA A 310 -26.23 9.44 31.76
CA ALA A 310 -25.91 9.60 33.19
C ALA A 310 -24.47 9.37 33.67
N ASP A 311 -23.63 8.53 33.05
CA ASP A 311 -22.26 8.29 33.53
C ASP A 311 -21.32 8.15 32.31
N SER A 312 -20.44 9.14 32.10
CA SER A 312 -19.50 9.24 30.97
C SER A 312 -18.49 8.09 30.91
N ASP A 313 -18.14 7.56 32.08
CA ASP A 313 -17.04 6.62 32.24
C ASP A 313 -17.44 5.21 31.75
N ASP A 314 -18.70 4.82 31.92
CA ASP A 314 -19.22 3.51 31.48
C ASP A 314 -19.30 3.41 29.94
N LEU A 315 -19.65 4.51 29.26
CA LEU A 315 -19.66 4.55 27.79
C LEU A 315 -18.25 4.52 27.21
N ALA A 316 -17.30 5.21 27.86
CA ALA A 316 -15.91 5.21 27.43
C ALA A 316 -15.25 3.84 27.58
N LEU A 317 -15.50 3.15 28.70
CA LEU A 317 -15.10 1.77 28.89
C LEU A 317 -15.69 0.88 27.78
N PHE A 318 -16.96 1.06 27.42
CA PHE A 318 -17.55 0.24 26.38
C PHE A 318 -16.93 0.47 25.00
N LEU A 319 -16.66 1.73 24.64
CA LEU A 319 -15.91 2.08 23.43
C LEU A 319 -14.51 1.48 23.45
N HIS A 320 -13.81 1.56 24.59
CA HIS A 320 -12.47 1.00 24.80
C HIS A 320 -12.42 -0.50 24.54
N GLU A 321 -13.30 -1.29 25.19
CA GLU A 321 -13.32 -2.75 24.99
C GLU A 321 -13.72 -3.12 23.56
N THR A 322 -14.60 -2.35 22.94
CA THR A 322 -14.96 -2.56 21.53
C THR A 322 -13.76 -2.31 20.61
N MET A 323 -12.94 -1.30 20.92
CA MET A 323 -11.71 -1.00 20.17
C MET A 323 -10.63 -2.05 20.32
N HIS A 324 -10.55 -2.74 21.46
CA HIS A 324 -9.77 -3.98 21.56
C HIS A 324 -10.27 -5.04 20.59
N GLY A 325 -11.60 -5.20 20.47
CA GLY A 325 -12.19 -6.07 19.46
C GLY A 325 -11.86 -5.68 18.03
N PHE A 326 -11.60 -4.40 17.75
CA PHE A 326 -11.07 -3.93 16.47
C PHE A 326 -9.56 -4.09 16.31
N GLY A 327 -8.83 -4.54 17.33
CA GLY A 327 -7.39 -4.79 17.25
C GLY A 327 -6.51 -3.66 17.79
N LEU A 328 -7.09 -2.67 18.46
CA LEU A 328 -6.32 -1.70 19.23
C LEU A 328 -5.82 -2.33 20.54
N LYS A 329 -4.67 -1.88 21.02
CA LYS A 329 -4.12 -2.25 22.33
C LYS A 329 -3.86 -1.01 23.17
N HIS A 330 -3.57 -1.22 24.46
CA HIS A 330 -3.06 -0.14 25.30
C HIS A 330 -1.67 0.26 24.80
N PRO A 331 -1.36 1.56 24.67
CA PRO A 331 -0.09 2.03 24.12
C PRO A 331 1.16 1.68 24.95
N GLY A 332 1.00 0.99 26.09
CA GLY A 332 2.05 0.66 27.06
C GLY A 332 2.42 -0.80 27.25
N TYR A 333 1.70 -1.70 26.61
CA TYR A 333 2.04 -3.12 26.62
C TYR A 333 3.08 -3.39 25.50
N GLY A 334 4.26 -3.91 25.88
CA GLY A 334 5.33 -4.26 24.93
C GLY A 334 6.64 -3.46 25.04
N GLY A 335 6.95 -2.86 26.19
CA GLY A 335 8.31 -2.38 26.49
C GLY A 335 8.73 -1.04 25.86
N LEU A 336 7.86 -0.35 25.10
CA LEU A 336 8.11 1.03 24.70
C LEU A 336 8.11 1.94 25.95
N PRO A 337 9.12 2.81 26.15
CA PRO A 337 9.16 3.73 27.28
C PRO A 337 8.10 4.84 27.13
N LEU A 338 6.85 4.48 27.42
CA LEU A 338 5.67 5.34 27.38
C LEU A 338 5.77 6.60 28.24
N MET A 339 6.61 6.58 29.29
CA MET A 339 6.79 7.73 30.18
C MET A 339 7.37 8.98 29.49
N THR A 340 7.67 8.91 28.19
CA THR A 340 8.15 10.05 27.38
C THR A 340 7.10 10.63 26.43
N LYS A 341 5.92 10.03 26.29
CA LYS A 341 4.84 10.43 25.35
C LYS A 341 3.49 10.56 26.07
N PRO A 342 3.27 11.66 26.81
CA PRO A 342 2.10 11.82 27.67
C PRO A 342 0.76 11.80 26.93
N GLU A 343 0.73 12.15 25.64
CA GLU A 343 -0.46 12.10 24.79
C GLU A 343 -1.03 10.68 24.61
N LEU A 344 -0.17 9.66 24.73
CA LEU A 344 -0.57 8.25 24.72
C LEU A 344 -1.03 7.75 26.09
N THR A 345 -0.92 8.58 27.13
CA THR A 345 -1.31 8.26 28.51
C THR A 345 -2.30 9.29 29.04
N THR A 346 -3.15 9.84 28.17
CA THR A 346 -4.23 10.75 28.54
C THR A 346 -5.49 10.41 27.76
N GLY A 347 -6.63 10.34 28.47
CA GLY A 347 -7.97 10.14 27.90
C GLY A 347 -8.43 11.22 26.90
N THR A 348 -7.63 12.26 26.68
CA THR A 348 -7.93 13.35 25.72
C THR A 348 -7.70 12.94 24.26
N PHE A 349 -6.66 12.14 23.99
CA PHE A 349 -6.22 11.82 22.63
C PHE A 349 -6.45 10.36 22.25
N THR A 350 -6.53 9.49 23.24
CA THR A 350 -6.85 8.06 23.09
C THR A 350 -7.68 7.59 24.28
N LEU A 351 -8.72 6.80 24.02
CA LEU A 351 -9.46 6.08 25.04
C LEU A 351 -8.77 4.77 25.45
N MET A 352 -7.74 4.31 24.73
CA MET A 352 -7.02 3.07 25.06
C MET A 352 -6.03 3.23 26.22
N ASP A 353 -5.93 4.43 26.79
CA ASP A 353 -5.21 4.63 28.05
C ASP A 353 -5.98 4.08 29.26
N ILE A 354 -5.23 3.69 30.30
CA ILE A 354 -5.75 3.12 31.55
C ILE A 354 -6.35 4.25 32.42
N ILE A 355 -7.51 4.74 31.99
CA ILE A 355 -8.51 5.56 32.71
C ILE A 355 -7.99 6.86 33.36
N GLY A 356 -8.02 7.95 32.59
CA GLY A 356 -8.04 9.34 33.08
C GLY A 356 -9.44 9.97 32.93
N PRO A 357 -9.73 11.13 33.57
CA PRO A 357 -11.02 11.80 33.44
C PRO A 357 -11.28 12.23 31.98
N LEU A 358 -12.51 12.04 31.50
CA LEU A 358 -12.91 12.42 30.15
C LEU A 358 -13.71 13.72 30.19
N ASP A 359 -13.28 14.70 29.40
CA ASP A 359 -14.00 15.97 29.22
C ASP A 359 -15.20 15.82 28.26
N GLU A 360 -15.14 14.86 27.32
CA GLU A 360 -16.19 14.50 26.36
C GLU A 360 -16.01 13.02 25.96
N VAL A 361 -17.07 12.22 25.94
CA VAL A 361 -16.98 10.78 25.59
C VAL A 361 -17.13 10.60 24.09
N LYS A 362 -15.99 10.59 23.39
CA LYS A 362 -15.86 10.26 21.97
C LYS A 362 -14.56 9.49 21.75
N VAL A 363 -14.48 8.74 20.65
CA VAL A 363 -13.24 8.06 20.25
C VAL A 363 -12.15 9.13 20.04
N GLY A 364 -10.97 8.89 20.63
CA GLY A 364 -9.85 9.83 20.59
C GLY A 364 -9.27 9.94 19.18
N ILE A 365 -8.60 11.06 18.88
CA ILE A 365 -8.07 11.29 17.54
C ILE A 365 -7.00 10.27 17.14
N LEU A 366 -6.22 9.76 18.10
CA LEU A 366 -5.23 8.71 17.86
C LEU A 366 -5.88 7.33 17.71
N ASP A 367 -7.02 7.10 18.35
CA ASP A 367 -7.81 5.88 18.14
C ASP A 367 -8.40 5.87 16.73
N ILE A 368 -8.97 7.00 16.27
CA ILE A 368 -9.45 7.17 14.89
C ILE A 368 -8.31 6.91 13.91
N ALA A 369 -7.13 7.48 14.18
CA ALA A 369 -5.94 7.30 13.35
C ALA A 369 -5.60 5.82 13.16
N ALA A 370 -5.52 5.08 14.26
CA ALA A 370 -5.19 3.67 14.26
C ALA A 370 -6.29 2.79 13.65
N LEU A 371 -7.56 3.09 13.90
CA LEU A 371 -8.68 2.38 13.28
C LEU A 371 -8.73 2.60 11.76
N GLN A 372 -8.48 3.82 11.28
CA GLN A 372 -8.45 4.13 9.85
C GLN A 372 -7.19 3.59 9.14
N TYR A 373 -6.08 3.44 9.86
CA TYR A 373 -4.94 2.66 9.36
C TYR A 373 -5.34 1.19 9.11
N LEU A 374 -6.04 0.56 10.06
CA LEU A 374 -6.48 -0.83 9.93
C LEU A 374 -7.56 -1.02 8.84
N TYR A 375 -8.52 -0.09 8.79
CA TYR A 375 -9.81 -0.32 8.14
C TYR A 375 -10.20 0.76 7.13
N GLY A 376 -9.33 1.70 6.81
CA GLY A 376 -9.62 2.79 5.88
C GLY A 376 -10.59 3.83 6.44
N VAL A 377 -10.70 4.97 5.76
CA VAL A 377 -11.67 6.03 6.09
C VAL A 377 -13.00 5.76 5.38
N ASN A 378 -14.12 5.88 6.10
CA ASN A 378 -15.42 5.73 5.46
C ASN A 378 -15.61 6.76 4.34
N LYS A 379 -15.87 6.30 3.12
CA LYS A 379 -16.01 7.17 1.93
C LYS A 379 -17.18 8.17 1.98
N ASN A 380 -18.13 8.02 2.91
CA ASN A 380 -19.22 9.00 3.10
C ASN A 380 -18.85 10.12 4.10
N THR A 381 -17.76 9.96 4.84
CA THR A 381 -17.29 10.96 5.79
C THR A 381 -16.70 12.12 5.03
N ARG A 382 -17.35 13.28 5.12
CA ARG A 382 -16.94 14.51 4.41
C ARG A 382 -16.84 14.31 2.89
N ALA A 383 -17.83 13.62 2.30
CA ALA A 383 -17.79 13.20 0.90
C ALA A 383 -17.90 14.32 -0.18
N GLY A 384 -17.50 15.57 0.13
CA GLY A 384 -17.51 16.70 -0.80
C GLY A 384 -16.14 17.36 -0.85
N ASP A 385 -15.99 18.37 -1.71
CA ASP A 385 -14.73 19.11 -1.82
C ASP A 385 -14.53 19.99 -0.58
N ASP A 386 -13.69 19.53 0.34
CA ASP A 386 -13.49 20.13 1.66
C ASP A 386 -12.16 20.90 1.75
N VAL A 387 -12.15 21.93 2.61
CA VAL A 387 -10.96 22.78 2.83
C VAL A 387 -10.54 22.73 4.30
N TYR A 388 -9.31 22.28 4.51
CA TYR A 388 -8.67 22.09 5.81
C TYR A 388 -7.71 23.23 6.13
N THR A 389 -8.20 24.27 6.81
CA THR A 389 -7.35 25.38 7.24
C THR A 389 -6.45 24.97 8.41
N ILE A 390 -5.14 25.13 8.25
CA ILE A 390 -4.15 24.78 9.28
C ILE A 390 -4.14 25.81 10.42
N SER A 391 -4.12 25.31 11.66
CA SER A 391 -4.06 26.09 12.88
C SER A 391 -2.70 26.00 13.56
N GLU A 392 -2.12 27.15 13.90
CA GLU A 392 -0.90 27.24 14.73
C GLU A 392 -1.18 26.96 16.21
N ALA A 393 -2.43 27.14 16.64
CA ALA A 393 -2.82 27.07 18.05
C ALA A 393 -3.37 25.70 18.48
N ALA A 394 -3.53 24.77 17.53
CA ALA A 394 -4.08 23.44 17.75
C ALA A 394 -3.32 22.39 16.93
N THR A 395 -3.52 21.12 17.26
CA THR A 395 -3.08 20.01 16.41
C THR A 395 -4.02 19.87 15.21
N ASN A 396 -3.48 19.53 14.04
CA ASN A 396 -4.21 19.42 12.78
C ASN A 396 -4.15 17.99 12.28
N PHE A 397 -5.09 17.16 12.73
CA PHE A 397 -5.25 15.79 12.24
C PHE A 397 -6.35 15.76 11.19
N ILE A 398 -6.01 15.34 9.98
CA ILE A 398 -6.84 15.47 8.80
C ILE A 398 -7.21 14.08 8.32
N TRP A 399 -8.51 13.85 8.11
CA TRP A 399 -9.02 12.68 7.43
C TRP A 399 -10.31 13.02 6.67
N ASP A 400 -10.39 12.47 5.48
CA ASP A 400 -11.48 12.64 4.52
C ASP A 400 -11.80 11.31 3.86
N GLY A 401 -13.08 11.10 3.56
CA GLY A 401 -13.55 9.94 2.85
C GLY A 401 -13.52 10.12 1.33
N TYR A 402 -13.88 11.28 0.79
CA TYR A 402 -14.04 11.45 -0.65
C TYR A 402 -14.21 12.92 -1.04
N GLY A 403 -13.53 13.37 -2.10
CA GLY A 403 -13.69 14.74 -2.56
C GLY A 403 -12.55 15.13 -3.47
N THR A 404 -12.51 16.39 -3.86
CA THR A 404 -11.27 17.05 -4.26
C THR A 404 -10.92 18.07 -3.19
N ASP A 405 -10.07 17.66 -2.27
CA ASP A 405 -9.84 18.34 -1.00
C ASP A 405 -8.62 19.23 -1.03
N THR A 406 -8.59 20.22 -0.13
CA THR A 406 -7.50 21.19 -0.05
C THR A 406 -7.01 21.36 1.37
N ILE A 407 -5.71 21.22 1.60
CA ILE A 407 -5.06 21.75 2.81
C ILE A 407 -4.68 23.21 2.56
N ASP A 408 -5.15 24.10 3.43
CA ASP A 408 -4.95 25.54 3.31
C ASP A 408 -4.12 26.09 4.49
N ALA A 409 -2.85 26.39 4.20
CA ALA A 409 -1.89 27.00 5.10
C ALA A 409 -1.67 28.50 4.82
N SER A 410 -2.48 29.12 3.96
CA SER A 410 -2.31 30.53 3.54
C SER A 410 -2.40 31.56 4.67
N ALA A 411 -3.06 31.20 5.77
CA ALA A 411 -3.25 32.06 6.93
C ALA A 411 -2.13 31.96 7.98
N LEU A 412 -1.14 31.09 7.79
CA LEU A 412 -0.05 30.90 8.74
C LEU A 412 0.86 32.14 8.82
N SER A 413 1.43 32.35 10.00
CA SER A 413 2.35 33.44 10.33
C SER A 413 3.81 33.01 10.37
N GLU A 414 4.09 31.75 10.03
CA GLU A 414 5.40 31.13 9.92
C GLU A 414 5.44 30.16 8.73
N GLU A 415 6.63 29.71 8.35
CA GLU A 415 6.82 28.64 7.36
C GLU A 415 6.22 27.30 7.84
N ALA A 416 5.92 26.39 6.92
CA ALA A 416 5.38 25.07 7.21
C ALA A 416 6.04 23.98 6.35
N THR A 417 6.08 22.77 6.90
CA THR A 417 6.39 21.54 6.15
C THR A 417 5.12 20.69 6.15
N ILE A 418 4.57 20.39 4.96
CA ILE A 418 3.30 19.66 4.80
C ILE A 418 3.44 18.64 3.65
N HIS A 419 3.08 17.40 3.92
CA HIS A 419 2.91 16.32 2.95
C HIS A 419 1.43 15.96 2.84
N LEU A 420 0.96 15.76 1.60
CA LEU A 420 -0.37 15.21 1.34
C LEU A 420 -0.40 13.69 1.57
N SER A 421 0.74 13.01 1.44
CA SER A 421 0.86 11.58 1.75
C SER A 421 0.80 11.32 3.26
N PRO A 422 0.12 10.25 3.72
CA PRO A 422 -0.01 9.95 5.13
C PRO A 422 1.30 9.48 5.79
N GLY A 423 1.31 9.50 7.13
CA GLY A 423 2.40 8.97 7.95
C GLY A 423 3.51 9.98 8.28
N HIS A 424 3.38 11.22 7.81
CA HIS A 424 4.33 12.29 8.07
C HIS A 424 4.02 13.03 9.39
N HIS A 425 5.08 13.46 10.10
CA HIS A 425 5.00 14.28 11.31
C HIS A 425 5.30 15.73 10.92
N ASP A 426 4.33 16.34 10.24
CA ASP A 426 4.44 17.66 9.66
C ASP A 426 4.14 18.76 10.68
N PHE A 427 4.53 20.00 10.34
CA PHE A 427 4.56 21.07 11.32
C PHE A 427 4.57 22.47 10.70
N VAL A 428 4.03 23.41 11.48
CA VAL A 428 4.26 24.85 11.33
C VAL A 428 5.50 25.25 12.14
N GLY A 429 6.32 26.12 11.57
CA GLY A 429 7.60 26.59 12.08
C GLY A 429 8.79 25.85 11.48
N THR A 430 9.93 25.91 12.17
CA THR A 430 11.23 25.40 11.65
C THR A 430 11.52 23.94 12.00
N SER A 431 10.77 23.32 12.92
CA SER A 431 10.96 21.93 13.32
C SER A 431 9.72 21.32 13.97
N ALA A 432 9.49 20.02 13.73
CA ALA A 432 8.45 19.23 14.40
C ALA A 432 8.59 19.25 15.92
N ASN A 433 7.44 19.19 16.61
CA ASN A 433 7.43 18.99 18.04
C ASN A 433 7.80 17.53 18.37
N ALA A 434 8.18 17.26 19.62
CA ALA A 434 8.32 15.88 20.07
C ALA A 434 6.95 15.17 20.12
N LEU A 435 5.85 15.89 20.34
CA LEU A 435 4.50 15.31 20.47
C LEU A 435 3.67 15.64 19.23
N ILE A 436 3.11 14.63 18.57
CA ILE A 436 2.25 14.78 17.38
C ILE A 436 0.98 15.60 17.66
N THR A 437 0.56 15.65 18.93
CA THR A 437 -0.64 16.37 19.38
C THR A 437 -0.36 17.81 19.82
N ALA A 438 0.88 18.28 19.71
CA ALA A 438 1.21 19.66 20.02
C ALA A 438 0.59 20.64 19.01
N ALA A 439 0.48 21.91 19.42
CA ALA A 439 -0.02 22.97 18.56
C ALA A 439 0.86 23.14 17.31
N GLY A 440 0.23 23.37 16.16
CA GLY A 440 0.92 23.54 14.88
C GLY A 440 1.44 22.25 14.25
N GLN A 441 1.27 21.08 14.87
CA GLN A 441 1.55 19.81 14.17
C GLN A 441 0.45 19.51 13.15
N VAL A 442 0.83 18.91 12.03
CA VAL A 442 -0.04 18.56 10.90
C VAL A 442 0.13 17.08 10.60
N THR A 443 -0.96 16.39 10.34
CA THR A 443 -0.95 14.97 9.98
C THR A 443 -2.10 14.67 9.06
N VAL A 444 -1.80 14.21 7.85
CA VAL A 444 -2.77 13.51 7.01
C VAL A 444 -2.81 12.06 7.46
N ASN A 445 -4.01 11.58 7.80
CA ASN A 445 -4.17 10.23 8.31
C ASN A 445 -4.17 9.19 7.19
N PHE A 446 -3.81 7.96 7.51
CA PHE A 446 -3.82 6.85 6.55
C PHE A 446 -5.19 6.66 5.89
N SER A 447 -5.16 6.28 4.61
CA SER A 447 -6.35 6.11 3.75
C SER A 447 -7.17 7.38 3.52
N THR A 448 -6.59 8.55 3.80
CA THR A 448 -7.11 9.85 3.38
C THR A 448 -6.43 10.26 2.09
N GLU A 449 -7.23 10.66 1.11
CA GLU A 449 -6.78 11.20 -0.18
C GLU A 449 -6.99 12.72 -0.12
N ILE A 450 -5.94 13.50 -0.36
CA ILE A 450 -6.02 14.98 -0.46
C ILE A 450 -5.32 15.39 -1.75
N GLU A 451 -5.98 16.21 -2.56
CA GLU A 451 -5.49 16.58 -3.88
C GLU A 451 -4.72 17.89 -3.86
N ASN A 452 -5.11 18.88 -3.04
CA ASN A 452 -4.59 20.23 -3.20
C ASN A 452 -3.92 20.75 -1.93
N LEU A 453 -2.92 21.60 -2.13
CA LEU A 453 -2.13 22.17 -1.04
C LEU A 453 -1.85 23.66 -1.32
N ILE A 454 -2.18 24.52 -0.37
CA ILE A 454 -1.89 25.95 -0.42
C ILE A 454 -0.95 26.27 0.75
N GLY A 455 0.24 26.75 0.44
CA GLY A 455 1.22 27.25 1.39
C GLY A 455 0.89 28.64 1.93
N SER A 456 1.75 29.09 2.83
CA SER A 456 1.71 30.33 3.57
C SER A 456 2.30 31.52 2.78
N ALA A 457 2.67 32.58 3.50
CA ALA A 457 3.43 33.71 2.93
C ALA A 457 4.94 33.64 3.27
N PHE A 458 5.41 32.46 3.67
CA PHE A 458 6.79 32.18 4.07
C PHE A 458 7.36 31.03 3.23
N SER A 459 8.63 30.70 3.43
CA SER A 459 9.33 29.69 2.62
C SER A 459 8.98 28.27 3.05
N ASP A 460 7.94 27.72 2.45
CA ASP A 460 7.36 26.45 2.83
C ASP A 460 8.03 25.24 2.16
N LYS A 461 7.72 24.06 2.68
CA LYS A 461 8.03 22.78 2.06
C LYS A 461 6.75 21.99 1.87
N LEU A 462 6.34 21.86 0.62
CA LEU A 462 5.03 21.35 0.22
C LEU A 462 5.26 20.11 -0.64
N TYR A 463 4.72 18.98 -0.20
CA TYR A 463 4.90 17.69 -0.86
C TYR A 463 3.53 17.12 -1.21
N GLY A 464 3.32 16.82 -2.49
CA GLY A 464 2.17 16.11 -3.00
C GLY A 464 2.18 14.63 -2.65
N ASN A 465 1.39 13.86 -3.36
CA ASN A 465 1.22 12.42 -3.17
C ASN A 465 1.20 11.70 -4.53
N GLU A 466 0.51 10.56 -4.64
CA GLU A 466 0.36 9.80 -5.87
C GLU A 466 -0.81 10.26 -6.77
N LEU A 467 -1.57 11.25 -6.31
CA LEU A 467 -2.69 11.84 -7.03
C LEU A 467 -2.22 12.98 -7.93
N ASN A 468 -3.12 13.55 -8.71
CA ASN A 468 -2.83 14.79 -9.44
C ASN A 468 -3.07 15.98 -8.51
N ASN A 469 -2.03 16.70 -8.15
CA ASN A 469 -2.11 17.78 -7.16
C ASN A 469 -2.09 19.18 -7.77
N ASP A 470 -2.96 20.08 -7.29
CA ASP A 470 -2.75 21.54 -7.45
C ASP A 470 -2.05 22.09 -6.19
N ILE A 471 -0.79 22.51 -6.32
CA ILE A 471 0.02 23.02 -5.20
C ILE A 471 0.35 24.50 -5.41
N THR A 472 -0.06 25.36 -4.49
CA THR A 472 0.25 26.79 -4.47
C THR A 472 1.27 27.07 -3.37
N GLY A 473 2.47 27.55 -3.71
CA GLY A 473 3.48 27.93 -2.71
C GLY A 473 3.05 29.14 -1.87
N GLY A 474 2.74 30.24 -2.56
CA GLY A 474 2.39 31.50 -1.92
C GLY A 474 3.48 32.54 -2.14
N LEU A 475 3.76 33.35 -1.11
CA LEU A 475 4.94 34.22 -1.10
C LEU A 475 6.05 33.49 -0.34
N GLY A 476 7.31 33.73 -0.69
CA GLY A 476 8.44 33.03 -0.06
C GLY A 476 9.29 32.29 -1.08
N GLY A 477 10.37 31.67 -0.63
CA GLY A 477 11.15 30.76 -1.48
C GLY A 477 10.77 29.32 -1.19
N ASP A 478 9.74 28.82 -1.88
CA ASP A 478 9.11 27.55 -1.52
C ASP A 478 9.84 26.35 -2.13
N THR A 479 9.76 25.22 -1.45
CA THR A 479 10.12 23.91 -2.02
C THR A 479 8.84 23.14 -2.27
N ILE A 480 8.57 22.81 -3.53
CA ILE A 480 7.37 22.09 -3.94
C ILE A 480 7.80 20.79 -4.64
N ASP A 481 7.29 19.67 -4.16
CA ASP A 481 7.44 18.38 -4.82
C ASP A 481 6.04 17.85 -5.14
N GLY A 482 5.71 17.54 -6.39
CA GLY A 482 4.40 16.98 -6.74
C GLY A 482 4.24 15.52 -6.33
N GLY A 483 5.33 14.76 -6.22
CA GLY A 483 5.28 13.33 -5.99
C GLY A 483 5.13 12.53 -7.28
N SER A 484 4.13 11.65 -7.34
CA SER A 484 3.82 10.88 -8.54
C SER A 484 2.46 11.31 -9.06
N GLY A 485 2.27 11.32 -10.37
CA GLY A 485 1.01 11.78 -10.96
C GLY A 485 1.26 12.85 -11.98
N ILE A 486 0.25 13.68 -12.24
CA ILE A 486 0.34 14.85 -13.09
C ILE A 486 0.03 16.08 -12.24
N ASP A 487 1.08 16.68 -11.72
CA ASP A 487 1.00 17.72 -10.72
C ASP A 487 1.16 19.12 -11.31
N GLN A 488 0.52 20.09 -10.68
CA GLN A 488 0.48 21.47 -11.12
C GLN A 488 0.88 22.42 -9.99
N ALA A 489 1.97 23.15 -10.18
CA ALA A 489 2.29 24.29 -9.33
C ALA A 489 1.49 25.54 -9.79
N VAL A 490 0.77 26.17 -8.86
CA VAL A 490 -0.13 27.28 -9.14
C VAL A 490 0.43 28.59 -8.60
N TYR A 491 0.43 29.60 -9.45
CA TYR A 491 0.97 30.94 -9.25
C TYR A 491 -0.11 32.00 -9.50
N THR A 492 -0.11 33.05 -8.69
CA THR A 492 -1.06 34.16 -8.83
C THR A 492 -0.51 35.28 -9.72
N GLU A 493 0.78 35.24 -10.02
CA GLU A 493 1.47 36.15 -10.92
C GLU A 493 1.19 35.84 -12.39
N ASN A 494 1.51 36.80 -13.26
CA ASN A 494 1.54 36.55 -14.70
C ASN A 494 2.89 35.95 -15.09
N PHE A 495 2.92 35.12 -16.12
CA PHE A 495 4.15 34.49 -16.61
C PHE A 495 5.21 35.51 -17.04
N THR A 496 4.81 36.70 -17.51
CA THR A 496 5.75 37.75 -17.91
C THR A 496 6.56 38.34 -16.76
N ASP A 497 6.11 38.12 -15.53
CA ASP A 497 6.70 38.69 -14.31
C ASP A 497 7.64 37.69 -13.61
N VAL A 498 7.76 36.46 -14.12
CA VAL A 498 8.59 35.39 -13.54
C VAL A 498 9.73 34.96 -14.46
N SER A 499 10.79 34.41 -13.88
CA SER A 499 11.88 33.74 -14.59
C SER A 499 11.88 32.26 -14.26
N LEU A 500 11.89 31.41 -15.29
CA LEU A 500 11.94 29.95 -15.16
C LEU A 500 13.32 29.42 -15.56
N VAL A 501 13.99 28.69 -14.67
CA VAL A 501 15.32 28.10 -14.90
C VAL A 501 15.35 26.63 -14.47
N LYS A 502 15.63 25.71 -15.40
CA LYS A 502 15.90 24.31 -15.07
C LYS A 502 17.34 24.14 -14.60
N SER A 503 17.52 23.43 -13.49
CA SER A 503 18.83 23.05 -12.97
C SER A 503 18.81 21.55 -12.65
N GLU A 504 19.52 20.75 -13.44
CA GLU A 504 19.52 19.29 -13.33
C GLU A 504 18.08 18.72 -13.39
N THR A 505 17.57 18.19 -12.28
CA THR A 505 16.24 17.58 -12.15
C THR A 505 15.18 18.51 -11.58
N VAL A 506 15.54 19.74 -11.16
CA VAL A 506 14.60 20.68 -10.54
C VAL A 506 14.37 21.93 -11.39
N TRP A 507 13.20 22.53 -11.25
CA TRP A 507 12.88 23.84 -11.81
C TRP A 507 12.97 24.91 -10.75
N ASN A 508 13.47 26.09 -11.12
CA ASN A 508 13.54 27.25 -10.26
C ASN A 508 12.69 28.36 -10.86
N ILE A 509 11.70 28.83 -10.10
CA ILE A 509 10.78 29.88 -10.51
C ILE A 509 11.12 31.09 -9.67
N THR A 510 11.44 32.20 -10.30
CA THR A 510 11.84 33.44 -9.60
C THR A 510 10.82 34.53 -9.91
N SER A 511 10.14 35.01 -8.88
CA SER A 511 9.15 36.09 -8.92
C SER A 511 9.64 37.24 -8.02
N GLY A 512 10.17 38.31 -8.61
CA GLY A 512 10.76 39.41 -7.82
C GLY A 512 11.97 38.97 -6.97
N ALA A 513 11.79 38.91 -5.65
CA ALA A 513 12.82 38.45 -4.70
C ALA A 513 12.65 36.97 -4.28
N ASP A 514 11.49 36.40 -4.59
CA ASP A 514 11.06 35.07 -4.19
C ASP A 514 11.57 34.05 -5.20
N LYS A 515 11.92 32.87 -4.71
CA LYS A 515 12.53 31.82 -5.52
C LYS A 515 12.09 30.44 -5.06
N ASP A 516 11.23 29.84 -5.84
CA ASP A 516 10.74 28.48 -5.59
C ASP A 516 11.61 27.45 -6.28
N THR A 517 11.63 26.26 -5.70
CA THR A 517 12.27 25.06 -6.24
C THR A 517 11.22 23.98 -6.40
N LEU A 518 11.03 23.50 -7.63
CA LEU A 518 10.04 22.48 -7.97
C LEU A 518 10.71 21.17 -8.39
N SER A 519 10.27 20.06 -7.83
CA SER A 519 10.54 18.69 -8.28
C SER A 519 9.23 17.98 -8.62
N ASN A 520 9.26 17.06 -9.59
CA ASN A 520 8.09 16.24 -9.97
C ASN A 520 6.81 17.08 -10.19
N ILE A 521 6.93 18.16 -10.95
CA ILE A 521 5.80 19.03 -11.33
C ILE A 521 5.69 19.06 -12.84
N GLU A 522 4.59 18.54 -13.38
CA GLU A 522 4.37 18.43 -14.82
C GLU A 522 3.80 19.71 -15.41
N ARG A 523 3.16 20.55 -14.57
CA ARG A 523 2.43 21.75 -15.01
C ARG A 523 2.68 22.94 -14.10
N LEU A 524 2.71 24.13 -14.68
CA LEU A 524 2.64 25.40 -13.97
C LEU A 524 1.36 26.11 -14.38
N LYS A 525 0.74 26.86 -13.48
CA LYS A 525 -0.43 27.67 -13.79
C LYS A 525 -0.20 29.07 -13.27
N PHE A 526 -0.11 30.03 -14.18
CA PHE A 526 -0.06 31.46 -13.90
C PHE A 526 -1.44 32.09 -14.12
N ASN A 527 -1.62 33.33 -13.68
CA ASN A 527 -2.89 34.05 -13.84
C ASN A 527 -3.25 34.35 -15.31
N ASP A 528 -2.26 34.45 -16.20
CA ASP A 528 -2.44 34.76 -17.63
C ASP A 528 -2.11 33.58 -18.57
N LYS A 529 -1.48 32.52 -18.07
CA LYS A 529 -1.01 31.37 -18.84
C LYS A 529 -1.01 30.10 -18.01
N HIS A 530 -1.16 28.96 -18.66
CA HIS A 530 -0.75 27.69 -18.07
C HIS A 530 0.58 27.30 -18.71
N ILE A 531 1.38 26.43 -18.11
CA ILE A 531 2.61 25.88 -18.70
C ILE A 531 2.64 24.39 -18.37
N ALA A 532 3.19 23.57 -19.26
CA ALA A 532 3.57 22.21 -19.01
C ALA A 532 5.07 22.08 -19.16
N LEU A 533 5.65 21.27 -18.31
CA LEU A 533 7.07 21.01 -18.28
C LEU A 533 7.30 19.65 -18.96
N ASP A 534 8.08 19.63 -20.05
CA ASP A 534 8.46 18.37 -20.74
C ASP A 534 9.56 17.69 -19.91
N LEU A 535 9.17 17.13 -18.76
CA LEU A 535 10.11 16.62 -17.76
C LEU A 535 10.87 15.39 -18.25
N ASP A 536 10.20 14.53 -19.01
CA ASP A 536 10.69 13.25 -19.56
C ASP A 536 11.09 13.33 -21.05
N GLY A 537 10.83 14.47 -21.70
CA GLY A 537 11.07 14.68 -23.14
C GLY A 537 10.01 14.04 -24.03
N ASN A 538 8.93 13.50 -23.43
CA ASN A 538 7.98 12.67 -24.15
C ASN A 538 7.06 13.48 -25.05
N ALA A 539 6.71 14.70 -24.64
CA ALA A 539 5.87 15.57 -25.45
C ALA A 539 6.61 16.04 -26.69
N GLY A 540 7.88 16.44 -26.55
CA GLY A 540 8.74 16.79 -27.67
C GLY A 540 8.92 15.64 -28.65
N LYS A 541 9.06 14.40 -28.16
CA LYS A 541 9.20 13.20 -29.00
C LYS A 541 7.90 12.82 -29.71
N THR A 542 6.76 12.88 -29.02
CA THR A 542 5.43 12.60 -29.61
C THR A 542 5.10 13.56 -30.74
N VAL A 543 5.38 14.84 -30.57
CA VAL A 543 5.18 15.87 -31.60
C VAL A 543 6.06 15.60 -32.83
N LYS A 544 7.33 15.19 -32.65
CA LYS A 544 8.22 14.83 -33.77
C LYS A 544 7.72 13.61 -34.54
N LEU A 545 7.22 12.59 -33.84
CA LEU A 545 6.63 11.39 -34.46
C LEU A 545 5.37 11.75 -35.25
N LEU A 546 4.49 12.59 -34.69
CA LEU A 546 3.29 13.06 -35.38
C LEU A 546 3.62 13.94 -36.60
N GLY A 547 4.66 14.77 -36.52
CA GLY A 547 5.15 15.52 -37.68
C GLY A 547 5.67 14.64 -38.81
N LEU A 548 6.27 13.51 -38.47
CA LEU A 548 6.70 12.50 -39.44
C LEU A 548 5.49 11.78 -40.08
N LEU A 549 4.45 11.49 -39.31
CA LEU A 549 3.25 10.76 -39.76
C LEU A 549 2.27 11.62 -40.57
N LEU A 550 1.96 12.81 -40.07
CA LEU A 550 0.88 13.66 -40.56
C LEU A 550 1.40 14.87 -41.34
N GLY A 551 2.71 15.05 -41.39
CA GLY A 551 3.39 16.22 -41.95
C GLY A 551 3.67 17.28 -40.89
N LYS A 552 4.75 18.04 -41.11
CA LYS A 552 5.21 19.11 -40.19
C LYS A 552 4.14 20.14 -39.80
N ASP A 553 3.20 20.43 -40.71
CA ASP A 553 2.15 21.43 -40.50
C ASP A 553 0.98 20.88 -39.64
N GLN A 554 0.93 19.56 -39.42
CA GLN A 554 -0.09 18.86 -38.61
C GLN A 554 0.46 18.33 -37.29
N ALA A 555 1.77 18.41 -37.06
CA ALA A 555 2.46 17.96 -35.85
C ALA A 555 1.92 18.60 -34.55
N THR A 556 1.28 19.77 -34.68
CA THR A 556 0.71 20.57 -33.59
C THR A 556 -0.77 20.28 -33.31
N ASN A 557 -1.36 19.30 -34.01
CA ASN A 557 -2.77 19.01 -33.83
C ASN A 557 -3.03 18.46 -32.41
N LYS A 558 -3.70 19.31 -31.62
CA LYS A 558 -3.99 19.12 -30.20
C LYS A 558 -4.55 17.74 -29.87
N THR A 559 -5.51 17.27 -30.68
CA THR A 559 -6.22 16.02 -30.42
C THR A 559 -5.31 14.81 -30.57
N TYR A 560 -4.40 14.82 -31.55
CA TYR A 560 -3.48 13.71 -31.78
C TYR A 560 -2.33 13.71 -30.78
N VAL A 561 -1.77 14.89 -30.47
CA VAL A 561 -0.68 15.03 -29.49
C VAL A 561 -1.17 14.59 -28.10
N GLY A 562 -2.33 15.09 -27.66
CA GLY A 562 -2.90 14.72 -26.36
C GLY A 562 -3.24 13.23 -26.24
N ALA A 563 -3.79 12.61 -27.28
CA ALA A 563 -4.06 11.17 -27.27
C ALA A 563 -2.78 10.34 -27.25
N GLY A 564 -1.73 10.76 -27.97
CA GLY A 564 -0.44 10.07 -28.00
C GLY A 564 0.27 10.13 -26.65
N ILE A 565 0.31 11.31 -26.01
CA ILE A 565 0.89 11.48 -24.67
C ILE A 565 0.14 10.61 -23.66
N LYS A 566 -1.20 10.67 -23.64
CA LYS A 566 -1.99 9.84 -22.73
C LYS A 566 -1.68 8.35 -22.88
N LEU A 567 -1.51 7.84 -24.11
CA LEU A 567 -1.20 6.42 -24.30
C LEU A 567 0.19 6.05 -23.75
N LEU A 568 1.17 6.97 -23.82
CA LEU A 568 2.49 6.77 -23.21
C LEU A 568 2.38 6.76 -21.68
N ASP A 569 1.61 7.69 -21.12
CA ASP A 569 1.33 7.76 -19.69
C ASP A 569 0.61 6.49 -19.19
N ASP A 570 -0.29 5.93 -20.01
CA ASP A 570 -0.98 4.65 -19.77
C ASP A 570 -0.06 3.42 -20.00
N GLY A 571 1.26 3.62 -20.16
CA GLY A 571 2.28 2.56 -20.22
C GLY A 571 2.66 2.05 -21.61
N MET A 572 2.18 2.69 -22.69
CA MET A 572 2.57 2.32 -24.05
C MET A 572 4.01 2.76 -24.36
N THR A 573 4.77 1.93 -25.07
CA THR A 573 6.09 2.32 -25.59
C THR A 573 5.98 3.18 -26.85
N TYR A 574 7.02 3.97 -27.14
CA TYR A 574 7.12 4.73 -28.39
C TYR A 574 7.00 3.87 -29.66
N GLU A 575 7.55 2.66 -29.64
CA GLU A 575 7.50 1.78 -30.81
C GLU A 575 6.09 1.24 -31.03
N GLN A 576 5.37 0.90 -29.97
CA GLN A 576 3.95 0.51 -30.04
C GLN A 576 3.07 1.67 -30.52
N LEU A 577 3.26 2.87 -29.97
CA LEU A 577 2.53 4.07 -30.38
C LEU A 577 2.78 4.39 -31.86
N MET A 578 4.05 4.37 -32.29
CA MET A 578 4.43 4.64 -33.67
C MET A 578 3.88 3.58 -34.63
N GLN A 579 3.92 2.30 -34.26
CA GLN A 579 3.37 1.22 -35.06
C GLN A 579 1.86 1.36 -35.23
N ALA A 580 1.13 1.62 -34.15
CA ALA A 580 -0.31 1.86 -34.19
C ALA A 580 -0.66 3.05 -35.10
N ALA A 581 0.14 4.12 -35.03
CA ALA A 581 -0.08 5.30 -35.87
C ALA A 581 0.23 5.04 -37.37
N LEU A 582 1.27 4.27 -37.68
CA LEU A 582 1.57 3.83 -39.06
C LEU A 582 0.41 3.02 -39.64
N ASP A 583 -0.15 2.10 -38.85
CA ASP A 583 -1.28 1.28 -39.28
C ASP A 583 -2.54 2.11 -39.55
N VAL A 584 -2.74 3.21 -38.81
CA VAL A 584 -3.83 4.16 -39.06
C VAL A 584 -3.60 4.97 -40.33
N VAL A 585 -2.38 5.47 -40.56
CA VAL A 585 -2.07 6.40 -41.67
C VAL A 585 -1.92 5.67 -43.01
N LEU A 586 -1.21 4.53 -43.02
CA LEU A 586 -0.88 3.79 -44.24
C LEU A 586 -1.68 2.49 -44.39
N GLY A 587 -2.42 2.09 -43.36
CA GLY A 587 -3.11 0.80 -43.29
C GLY A 587 -2.23 -0.32 -42.75
N ALA A 588 -2.86 -1.35 -42.18
CA ALA A 588 -2.17 -2.55 -41.74
C ALA A 588 -1.42 -3.22 -42.91
N ASN A 589 -0.13 -3.54 -42.70
CA ASN A 589 0.80 -4.11 -43.69
C ASN A 589 1.29 -3.13 -44.79
N ALA A 590 1.44 -1.86 -44.46
CA ALA A 590 2.11 -0.90 -45.34
C ALA A 590 3.49 -1.42 -45.80
N SER A 591 3.80 -1.23 -47.08
CA SER A 591 5.11 -1.62 -47.62
C SER A 591 6.25 -0.75 -47.06
N SER A 592 7.46 -1.30 -46.97
CA SER A 592 8.68 -0.55 -46.63
C SER A 592 8.90 0.67 -47.53
N LEU A 593 8.46 0.59 -48.79
CA LEU A 593 8.50 1.71 -49.74
C LEU A 593 7.55 2.84 -49.32
N SER A 594 6.31 2.52 -48.96
CA SER A 594 5.34 3.52 -48.51
C SER A 594 5.74 4.20 -47.21
N VAL A 595 6.31 3.44 -46.27
CA VAL A 595 6.79 4.00 -44.98
C VAL A 595 7.92 5.00 -45.22
N VAL A 596 8.96 4.61 -45.98
CA VAL A 596 10.11 5.49 -46.24
C VAL A 596 9.74 6.69 -47.10
N THR A 597 8.82 6.51 -48.05
CA THR A 597 8.32 7.62 -48.87
C THR A 597 7.60 8.66 -48.00
N MET A 598 6.71 8.23 -47.11
CA MET A 598 6.00 9.11 -46.16
C MET A 598 6.99 9.86 -45.26
N ILE A 599 7.96 9.16 -44.67
CA ILE A 599 9.01 9.80 -43.83
C ILE A 599 9.72 10.91 -44.63
N TRP A 600 10.12 10.62 -45.87
CA TRP A 600 10.85 11.60 -46.67
C TRP A 600 10.00 12.81 -47.06
N GLU A 601 8.77 12.57 -47.52
CA GLU A 601 7.84 13.62 -47.95
C GLU A 601 7.51 14.58 -46.80
N ASN A 602 7.29 14.02 -45.60
CA ASN A 602 6.87 14.79 -44.43
C ASN A 602 8.02 15.53 -43.73
N LEU A 603 9.27 15.03 -43.83
CA LEU A 603 10.43 15.61 -43.14
C LEU A 603 11.31 16.51 -44.02
N ILE A 604 11.64 16.08 -45.25
CA ILE A 604 12.66 16.73 -46.09
C ILE A 604 12.02 17.55 -47.21
N GLY A 605 10.89 17.08 -47.74
CA GLY A 605 10.19 17.70 -48.86
C GLY A 605 10.84 17.44 -50.23
N PRO A 606 10.12 17.71 -51.33
CA PRO A 606 10.58 17.42 -52.68
C PRO A 606 11.72 18.36 -53.17
N PRO A 607 12.58 17.89 -54.10
CA PRO A 607 12.52 16.59 -54.77
C PRO A 607 13.27 15.49 -53.98
N THR A 608 12.63 14.33 -53.90
CA THR A 608 13.18 13.14 -53.26
C THR A 608 14.20 12.44 -54.18
N PRO A 609 15.46 12.21 -53.77
CA PRO A 609 16.37 11.40 -54.56
C PRO A 609 15.92 9.93 -54.53
N ALA A 610 15.56 9.36 -55.68
CA ALA A 610 15.06 7.98 -55.81
C ALA A 610 16.02 6.92 -55.25
N ASP A 611 17.33 7.22 -55.28
CA ASP A 611 18.38 6.34 -54.76
C ASP A 611 18.31 6.20 -53.24
N ASN A 612 17.89 7.24 -52.51
CA ASN A 612 17.83 7.22 -51.06
C ASN A 612 16.62 6.43 -50.55
N ILE A 613 15.43 6.62 -51.13
CA ILE A 613 14.23 5.86 -50.73
C ILE A 613 14.52 4.35 -50.82
N SER A 614 15.07 3.92 -51.95
CA SER A 614 15.33 2.49 -52.20
C SER A 614 16.32 1.89 -51.19
N GLN A 615 17.34 2.66 -50.79
CA GLN A 615 18.31 2.22 -49.77
C GLN A 615 17.68 2.07 -48.39
N TYR A 616 16.87 3.04 -47.94
CA TYR A 616 16.25 2.98 -46.63
C TYR A 616 15.12 1.95 -46.57
N SER A 617 14.35 1.74 -47.64
CA SER A 617 13.35 0.67 -47.69
C SER A 617 14.00 -0.71 -47.57
N ALA A 618 15.18 -0.90 -48.18
CA ALA A 618 15.92 -2.15 -48.06
C ALA A 618 16.37 -2.45 -46.61
N LEU A 619 16.52 -1.43 -45.75
CA LEU A 619 16.84 -1.62 -44.33
C LEU A 619 15.64 -2.13 -43.53
N ILE A 620 14.41 -1.84 -43.95
CA ILE A 620 13.21 -2.46 -43.39
C ILE A 620 13.07 -3.89 -43.93
N ASP A 621 13.20 -4.05 -45.25
CA ASP A 621 13.00 -5.35 -45.92
C ASP A 621 14.00 -6.43 -45.46
N ASN A 622 15.23 -6.03 -45.10
CA ASN A 622 16.25 -6.94 -44.59
C ASN A 622 16.21 -7.13 -43.06
N GLY A 623 15.25 -6.52 -42.37
CA GLY A 623 15.05 -6.62 -40.93
C GLY A 623 16.02 -5.81 -40.07
N THR A 624 16.81 -4.90 -40.65
CA THR A 624 17.70 -4.01 -39.88
C THR A 624 16.89 -3.04 -39.00
N TYR A 625 15.75 -2.57 -39.50
CA TYR A 625 14.79 -1.78 -38.73
C TYR A 625 13.37 -2.32 -38.91
N THR A 626 12.55 -2.20 -37.86
CA THR A 626 11.09 -2.24 -38.02
C THR A 626 10.63 -0.94 -38.70
N SER A 627 9.42 -0.93 -39.26
CA SER A 627 8.82 0.29 -39.83
C SER A 627 8.71 1.40 -38.77
N ALA A 628 8.25 1.05 -37.57
CA ALA A 628 8.17 1.96 -36.43
C ALA A 628 9.56 2.40 -35.95
N GLY A 629 10.52 1.48 -35.83
CA GLY A 629 11.88 1.76 -35.40
C GLY A 629 12.62 2.72 -36.33
N LEU A 630 12.51 2.54 -37.66
CA LEU A 630 13.11 3.48 -38.61
C LEU A 630 12.47 4.88 -38.52
N ALA A 631 11.16 4.94 -38.32
CA ALA A 631 10.46 6.21 -38.14
C ALA A 631 10.87 6.93 -36.85
N ILE A 632 11.05 6.21 -35.74
CA ILE A 632 11.57 6.79 -34.50
C ILE A 632 12.97 7.37 -34.70
N VAL A 633 13.87 6.62 -35.33
CA VAL A 633 15.23 7.10 -35.65
C VAL A 633 15.20 8.35 -36.54
N ALA A 634 14.29 8.40 -37.51
CA ALA A 634 14.13 9.56 -38.38
C ALA A 634 13.54 10.78 -37.64
N ALA A 635 12.60 10.56 -36.71
CA ALA A 635 12.03 11.61 -35.86
C ALA A 635 13.07 12.21 -34.91
N ASP A 636 13.96 11.39 -34.36
CA ASP A 636 15.01 11.81 -33.41
C ASP A 636 16.27 12.39 -34.11
N HIS A 637 16.31 12.42 -35.44
CA HIS A 637 17.45 12.95 -36.17
C HIS A 637 17.61 14.47 -35.98
N SER A 638 18.85 14.93 -35.75
CA SER A 638 19.18 16.32 -35.40
C SER A 638 18.84 17.39 -36.45
N LEU A 639 18.51 16.97 -37.68
CA LEU A 639 18.04 17.86 -38.76
C LEU A 639 16.53 18.09 -38.73
N ASN A 640 15.79 17.31 -37.94
CA ASN A 640 14.34 17.38 -37.82
C ASN A 640 13.92 18.29 -36.65
N THR A 641 14.57 19.45 -36.55
CA THR A 641 14.26 20.48 -35.55
C THR A 641 13.05 21.27 -36.02
N THR A 642 11.86 20.68 -35.93
CA THR A 642 10.62 21.42 -36.11
C THR A 642 10.51 22.44 -34.99
N ALA A 643 10.78 23.71 -35.31
CA ALA A 643 10.46 24.83 -34.42
C ALA A 643 8.93 24.95 -34.36
N ILE A 644 8.34 24.36 -33.32
CA ILE A 644 6.90 24.24 -33.21
C ILE A 644 6.39 25.22 -32.15
N ASP A 645 5.49 26.08 -32.61
CA ASP A 645 4.69 27.01 -31.81
C ASP A 645 3.41 26.29 -31.36
N LEU A 646 3.37 25.87 -30.09
CA LEU A 646 2.38 24.97 -29.49
C LEU A 646 1.10 25.67 -28.99
N VAL A 647 0.69 26.76 -29.65
CA VAL A 647 -0.48 27.62 -29.33
C VAL A 647 -1.83 26.85 -29.33
N GLY A 648 -1.78 25.55 -29.58
CA GLY A 648 -2.92 24.67 -29.49
C GLY A 648 -3.14 23.93 -28.16
N LEU A 649 -2.16 23.59 -27.34
CA LEU A 649 -2.41 22.56 -26.31
C LEU A 649 -3.27 23.02 -25.10
N ALA A 650 -3.72 24.28 -25.08
CA ALA A 650 -4.65 24.86 -24.10
C ALA A 650 -6.05 24.18 -23.97
N SER A 651 -6.39 23.19 -24.81
CA SER A 651 -7.61 22.38 -24.63
C SER A 651 -7.33 20.92 -24.24
N THR A 652 -6.07 20.57 -23.98
CA THR A 652 -5.63 19.28 -23.44
C THR A 652 -5.01 19.41 -22.04
N GLY A 653 -4.91 20.62 -21.48
CA GLY A 653 -4.41 20.87 -20.12
C GLY A 653 -2.89 20.96 -19.98
N VAL A 654 -2.15 21.23 -21.07
CA VAL A 654 -0.69 21.14 -21.11
C VAL A 654 -0.14 22.31 -21.96
N GLU A 655 0.76 23.18 -21.48
CA GLU A 655 1.30 24.34 -22.23
C GLU A 655 2.84 24.37 -22.28
N PHE A 656 3.51 23.73 -23.23
CA PHE A 656 4.98 23.68 -23.22
C PHE A 656 5.69 24.96 -23.68
N ASP A 657 6.74 25.37 -22.94
CA ASP A 657 7.82 26.24 -23.44
C ASP A 657 9.12 25.42 -23.54
N LEU A 658 9.70 25.36 -24.74
CA LEU A 658 10.90 24.59 -25.04
C LEU A 658 12.16 25.38 -24.63
N TYR A 659 12.62 25.21 -23.39
CA TYR A 659 13.97 25.61 -23.01
C TYR A 659 14.94 24.44 -23.29
N ILE A 660 15.72 24.60 -24.36
CA ILE A 660 16.92 23.78 -24.65
C ILE A 660 18.01 24.14 -23.64
#